data_AF-A0A7V9RI84-F1
#
_entry.id   AF-A0A7V9RI84-F1
#
_cell.length_a   1.000
_cell.length_b   1.000
_cell.length_c   1.000
_cell.angle_alpha   90.00
_cell.angle_beta   90.00
_cell.angle_gamma   90.00
#
_symmetry.space_group_name_H-M   'P 1'
#
loop_
_entity.id
_entity.type
_entity.pdbx_description
1 polymer ?
#
loop_
_entity_poly.entity_id
_entity_poly.type
_entity_poly.pdbx_seq_one_letter_code
_entity_poly.pdbx_strand_id
1 'polypeptide(L)'
;RPARLAAALAATHGFALAIDGGDVAGAIAPASKGTIHLHHIGRSLDTREHLGWKHGVCALAVDSDAIVPSVDWKAAGDTARVHERDYGDWEILLVRAALRALIGDRPLELHGPEVKPTSSLAAWAFAALARDDTPPILDPILDAKLLADLKAAPIIHALGEHDLISIKTLVSRFPLQLFYVEMSSAPVEGFAPMVCGADTATAIGKLAGVPIANGDAELELRRRTVMRDRRLVAHRSQPERAFGYPVVGEIHVPIPRGSTNLSMRGLVGVGRGRLEIDVRIENRTFQTLTRTAGLPLYAVVDLDLSHADDQLTGLSELVAAQLIEGVSRAAARLLVEIAKTAPEQLGDLGPTRTLLRAWLDQERANIAPGVRAALCEAPAFVTVQGGRTSIAEAAHPNNIVRTARWPNEWLPVGDDEPASALDTSVIELATDEGELDEVVRRLHDRSISDVSGEVAKLQAQRRMARGLIPVPSLPHVPSELKRKLSALGPIGKKLGHGEIGLVSGTSSALIHDHGVLRQRLTLDVAPAIHLAIEAPDLLDDAAAPARELDLAGGVADQLARLRDLGERGAKPGSATLAKDAQELAVGLLAAIFATPGRDSLPIEIKQSIRLALVTRRVPRRAVKIPVFELVDGSWVDIDVIDRQIAKYGNAWAVTSPTRAVPLDDDRQVFLLTPAELSAASGTYAVIDATSELALDDKARRNRAKPLATSLDLRGRDYLLAEAPLDGDGVTKPRGVVGALLPHAVEQRGVYAHKEMRPFELMTDPCRWPTIAIVDDARLEPDRAWERPLTGTASWRELTS
;
A
#
# COMPACT_ATOMS: atom_id res chain seq x y z
N ARG A 1 72.74 38.19 -59.77
CA ARG A 1 72.79 36.95 -58.95
C ARG A 1 71.66 36.92 -57.90
N PRO A 2 71.43 37.98 -57.10
CA PRO A 2 70.38 38.00 -56.07
C PRO A 2 68.96 37.65 -56.57
N ALA A 3 68.53 38.24 -57.69
CA ALA A 3 67.20 38.00 -58.26
C ALA A 3 66.93 36.53 -58.61
N ARG A 4 67.96 35.77 -59.02
CA ARG A 4 67.80 34.32 -59.31
C ARG A 4 67.62 33.51 -58.02
N LEU A 5 68.34 33.86 -56.97
CA LEU A 5 68.20 33.24 -55.64
C LEU A 5 66.83 33.54 -55.04
N ALA A 6 66.37 34.79 -55.16
CA ALA A 6 65.04 35.18 -54.69
C ALA A 6 63.93 34.49 -55.47
N ALA A 7 64.04 34.36 -56.80
CA ALA A 7 63.07 33.58 -57.58
C ALA A 7 63.01 32.12 -57.13
N ALA A 8 64.15 31.49 -56.81
CA ALA A 8 64.21 30.11 -56.33
C ALA A 8 63.61 29.96 -54.92
N LEU A 9 63.92 30.86 -53.99
CA LEU A 9 63.32 30.87 -52.66
C LEU A 9 61.82 31.16 -52.71
N ALA A 10 61.38 32.13 -53.50
CA ALA A 10 59.97 32.47 -53.66
C ALA A 10 59.15 31.32 -54.26
N ALA A 11 59.73 30.50 -55.13
CA ALA A 11 59.07 29.28 -55.63
C ALA A 11 58.77 28.26 -54.52
N THR A 12 59.56 28.27 -53.44
CA THR A 12 59.40 27.34 -52.30
C THR A 12 58.57 27.94 -51.17
N HIS A 13 58.78 29.23 -50.87
CA HIS A 13 58.21 29.92 -49.71
C HIS A 13 57.13 30.96 -50.07
N GLY A 14 56.77 31.06 -51.35
CA GLY A 14 55.80 32.02 -51.89
C GLY A 14 56.40 33.39 -52.16
N PHE A 15 57.21 33.92 -51.24
CA PHE A 15 57.82 35.24 -51.32
C PHE A 15 59.31 35.19 -51.00
N ALA A 16 60.11 36.04 -51.63
CA ALA A 16 61.50 36.25 -51.25
C ALA A 16 61.99 37.63 -51.69
N LEU A 17 62.84 38.25 -50.88
CA LEU A 17 63.50 39.51 -51.19
C LEU A 17 64.92 39.23 -51.69
N ALA A 18 65.27 39.76 -52.86
CA ALA A 18 66.64 39.78 -53.36
C ALA A 18 67.45 40.85 -52.62
N ILE A 19 68.64 40.49 -52.12
CA ILE A 19 69.50 41.41 -51.36
C ILE A 19 70.92 41.36 -51.93
N ASP A 20 71.48 42.53 -52.20
CA ASP A 20 72.90 42.70 -52.48
C ASP A 20 73.61 43.12 -51.18
N GLY A 21 74.34 42.18 -50.57
CA GLY A 21 75.07 42.39 -49.32
C GLY A 21 76.46 42.98 -49.49
N GLY A 22 76.86 43.34 -50.72
CA GLY A 22 78.19 43.85 -51.05
C GLY A 22 79.22 42.74 -51.26
N ASP A 23 79.59 42.04 -50.19
CA ASP A 23 80.52 40.90 -50.22
C ASP A 23 79.82 39.55 -50.48
N VAL A 24 78.50 39.51 -50.34
CA VAL A 24 77.64 38.36 -50.63
C VAL A 24 76.40 38.79 -51.41
N ALA A 25 75.97 37.96 -52.36
CA ALA A 25 74.70 38.13 -53.06
C ALA A 25 73.70 37.15 -52.46
N GLY A 26 72.51 37.59 -52.05
CA GLY A 26 71.57 36.65 -51.43
C GLY A 26 70.11 36.96 -51.62
N ALA A 27 69.29 36.14 -50.98
CA ALA A 27 67.86 36.31 -50.87
C ALA A 27 67.36 35.79 -49.53
N ILE A 28 66.26 36.37 -49.05
CA ILE A 28 65.61 36.00 -47.80
C ILE A 28 64.10 35.83 -48.00
N ALA A 29 63.52 34.81 -47.38
CA ALA A 29 62.10 34.49 -47.46
C ALA A 29 61.55 34.15 -46.08
N PRO A 30 60.27 34.44 -45.76
CA PRO A 30 59.65 33.94 -44.55
C PRO A 30 59.55 32.41 -44.60
N ALA A 31 59.85 31.72 -43.50
CA ALA A 31 59.81 30.26 -43.46
C ALA A 31 59.31 29.73 -42.11
N SER A 32 58.80 28.50 -42.12
CA SER A 32 58.44 27.78 -40.89
C SER A 32 59.65 27.16 -40.19
N LYS A 33 60.75 26.93 -40.92
CA LYS A 33 62.02 26.41 -40.40
C LYS A 33 63.18 27.29 -40.85
N GLY A 34 64.09 27.57 -39.92
CA GLY A 34 65.27 28.40 -40.14
C GLY A 34 66.35 27.69 -40.97
N THR A 35 66.53 28.08 -42.22
CA THR A 35 67.54 27.47 -43.11
C THR A 35 68.42 28.50 -43.80
N ILE A 36 69.65 28.10 -44.13
CA ILE A 36 70.55 28.84 -45.01
C ILE A 36 71.09 27.92 -46.10
N HIS A 37 70.78 28.25 -47.34
CA HIS A 37 71.24 27.61 -48.56
C HIS A 37 72.52 28.32 -49.03
N LEU A 38 73.63 27.59 -49.08
CA LEU A 38 74.94 28.12 -49.45
C LEU A 38 75.19 27.86 -50.93
N HIS A 39 75.54 28.92 -51.65
CA HIS A 39 75.84 28.92 -53.08
C HIS A 39 77.23 29.47 -53.34
N HIS A 40 77.87 29.01 -54.42
CA HIS A 40 79.11 29.57 -54.93
C HIS A 40 79.02 29.69 -56.45
N ILE A 41 79.21 30.90 -56.99
CA ILE A 41 79.10 31.23 -58.42
C ILE A 41 77.75 30.70 -58.99
N GLY A 42 76.68 30.88 -58.22
CA GLY A 42 75.32 30.46 -58.58
C GLY A 42 75.00 28.98 -58.42
N ARG A 43 75.95 28.11 -58.04
CA ARG A 43 75.70 26.68 -57.80
C ARG A 43 75.39 26.42 -56.33
N SER A 44 74.30 25.72 -56.03
CA SER A 44 73.96 25.30 -54.66
C SER A 44 74.92 24.21 -54.19
N LEU A 45 75.47 24.38 -52.99
CA LEU A 45 76.48 23.49 -52.42
C LEU A 45 76.01 22.80 -51.15
N ASP A 46 75.36 23.51 -50.24
CA ASP A 46 75.03 23.00 -48.90
C ASP A 46 73.77 23.67 -48.37
N THR A 47 73.07 23.05 -47.44
CA THR A 47 71.93 23.63 -46.72
C THR A 47 72.08 23.33 -45.25
N ARG A 48 72.09 24.38 -44.43
CA ARG A 48 72.27 24.28 -42.98
C ARG A 48 71.09 24.87 -42.24
N GLU A 49 70.93 24.44 -41.00
CA GLU A 49 70.04 25.10 -40.06
C GLU A 49 70.66 26.42 -39.61
N HIS A 50 69.87 27.49 -39.61
CA HIS A 50 70.27 28.79 -39.07
C HIS A 50 69.34 29.13 -37.92
N LEU A 51 69.93 29.39 -36.74
CA LEU A 51 69.19 29.67 -35.49
C LEU A 51 69.29 31.13 -35.06
N GLY A 52 70.01 31.98 -35.79
CA GLY A 52 70.31 33.37 -35.42
C GLY A 52 69.22 34.41 -35.72
N TRP A 53 67.96 34.00 -35.88
CA TRP A 53 66.87 34.90 -36.28
C TRP A 53 66.48 35.88 -35.17
N LYS A 54 66.38 37.17 -35.49
CA LYS A 54 66.02 38.22 -34.52
C LYS A 54 64.56 38.64 -34.60
N HIS A 55 64.04 38.80 -35.81
CA HIS A 55 62.73 39.36 -36.10
C HIS A 55 61.74 38.28 -36.56
N GLY A 56 62.18 37.28 -37.30
CA GLY A 56 61.32 36.16 -37.71
C GLY A 56 62.09 35.00 -38.33
N VAL A 57 61.55 33.79 -38.22
CA VAL A 57 62.15 32.60 -38.86
C VAL A 57 62.10 32.78 -40.37
N CYS A 58 63.25 32.65 -41.03
CA CYS A 58 63.39 32.82 -42.47
C CYS A 58 64.13 31.64 -43.11
N ALA A 59 64.10 31.60 -44.44
CA ALA A 59 65.02 30.85 -45.27
C ALA A 59 65.93 31.84 -46.00
N LEU A 60 67.24 31.59 -45.96
CA LEU A 60 68.26 32.39 -46.63
C LEU A 60 68.85 31.59 -47.79
N ALA A 61 69.19 32.27 -48.88
CA ALA A 61 70.04 31.74 -49.93
C ALA A 61 71.17 32.73 -50.15
N VAL A 62 72.42 32.32 -49.93
CA VAL A 62 73.59 33.20 -49.96
C VAL A 62 74.62 32.64 -50.94
N ASP A 63 74.97 33.43 -51.94
CA ASP A 63 76.01 33.17 -52.93
C ASP A 63 77.23 34.05 -52.61
N SER A 64 78.34 33.40 -52.28
CA SER A 64 79.59 34.06 -51.93
C SER A 64 80.77 33.43 -52.64
N ASP A 65 81.61 34.27 -53.24
CA ASP A 65 82.87 33.84 -53.87
C ASP A 65 83.91 33.39 -52.80
N ALA A 66 83.67 33.66 -51.51
CA ALA A 66 84.51 33.21 -50.39
C ALA A 66 84.25 31.75 -49.96
N ILE A 67 83.11 31.17 -50.33
CA ILE A 67 82.80 29.77 -50.04
C ILE A 67 83.64 28.88 -50.97
N VAL A 68 84.34 27.89 -50.41
CA VAL A 68 85.17 26.96 -51.18
C VAL A 68 84.43 25.63 -51.35
N PRO A 69 84.06 25.23 -52.58
CA PRO A 69 83.41 23.93 -52.84
C PRO A 69 84.30 22.73 -52.47
N SER A 70 83.68 21.60 -52.14
CA SER A 70 84.36 20.29 -52.06
C SER A 70 84.92 19.86 -53.42
N VAL A 71 85.84 18.89 -53.44
CA VAL A 71 86.50 18.40 -54.67
C VAL A 71 85.49 17.94 -55.73
N ASP A 72 84.34 17.39 -55.32
CA ASP A 72 83.26 16.93 -56.20
C ASP A 72 82.17 17.99 -56.46
N TRP A 73 82.32 19.20 -55.91
CA TRP A 73 81.37 20.31 -56.01
C TRP A 73 79.95 19.94 -55.55
N LYS A 74 79.81 19.01 -54.59
CA LYS A 74 78.53 18.60 -54.01
C LYS A 74 78.31 19.11 -52.59
N ALA A 75 79.32 19.67 -51.94
CA ALA A 75 79.26 20.24 -50.60
C ALA A 75 80.14 21.50 -50.50
N ALA A 76 80.02 22.27 -49.42
CA ALA A 76 80.99 23.31 -49.07
C ALA A 76 82.15 22.69 -48.27
N GLY A 77 83.37 22.74 -48.80
CA GLY A 77 84.58 22.30 -48.09
C GLY A 77 85.03 23.30 -47.02
N ASP A 78 84.90 24.59 -47.31
CA ASP A 78 84.95 25.69 -46.35
C ASP A 78 83.82 26.67 -46.64
N THR A 79 83.10 27.09 -45.61
CA THR A 79 81.96 28.03 -45.74
C THR A 79 82.36 29.48 -45.48
N ALA A 80 83.63 29.75 -45.15
CA ALA A 80 84.12 31.07 -44.76
C ALA A 80 83.27 31.73 -43.65
N ARG A 81 82.66 30.88 -42.79
CA ARG A 81 81.73 31.28 -41.72
C ARG A 81 80.52 32.11 -42.20
N VAL A 82 80.18 32.06 -43.50
CA VAL A 82 79.01 32.76 -44.08
C VAL A 82 77.70 32.37 -43.39
N HIS A 83 77.60 31.12 -42.93
CA HIS A 83 76.42 30.62 -42.20
C HIS A 83 76.30 31.11 -40.75
N GLU A 84 77.37 31.66 -40.19
CA GLU A 84 77.44 32.23 -38.82
C GLU A 84 77.25 33.75 -38.81
N ARG A 85 77.21 34.40 -39.98
CA ARG A 85 76.98 35.86 -40.09
C ARG A 85 75.60 36.22 -39.55
N ASP A 86 75.51 37.41 -38.96
CA ASP A 86 74.26 38.04 -38.55
C ASP A 86 73.54 38.63 -39.75
N TYR A 87 72.34 38.12 -40.03
CA TYR A 87 71.48 38.57 -41.13
C TYR A 87 70.27 39.40 -40.63
N GLY A 88 70.31 39.93 -39.41
CA GLY A 88 69.21 40.73 -38.85
C GLY A 88 68.81 41.92 -39.73
N ASP A 89 69.76 42.58 -40.38
CA ASP A 89 69.49 43.68 -41.31
C ASP A 89 68.68 43.22 -42.54
N TRP A 90 68.86 41.96 -42.97
CA TRP A 90 68.10 41.39 -44.08
C TRP A 90 66.67 41.07 -43.68
N GLU A 91 66.46 40.62 -42.43
CA GLU A 91 65.13 40.45 -41.86
C GLU A 91 64.39 41.79 -41.80
N ILE A 92 65.05 42.87 -41.37
CA ILE A 92 64.51 44.24 -41.38
C ILE A 92 64.12 44.68 -42.80
N LEU A 93 64.98 44.44 -43.79
CA LEU A 93 64.69 44.74 -45.19
C LEU A 93 63.48 43.95 -45.71
N LEU A 94 63.34 42.68 -45.32
CA LEU A 94 62.19 41.85 -45.67
C LEU A 94 60.89 42.36 -45.06
N VAL A 95 60.88 42.71 -43.77
CA VAL A 95 59.73 43.33 -43.11
C VAL A 95 59.34 44.63 -43.82
N ARG A 96 60.32 45.50 -44.09
CA ARG A 96 60.07 46.78 -44.79
C ARG A 96 59.49 46.55 -46.19
N ALA A 97 60.05 45.62 -46.95
CA ALA A 97 59.56 45.28 -48.29
C ALA A 97 58.13 44.73 -48.26
N ALA A 98 57.82 43.88 -47.27
CA ALA A 98 56.48 43.36 -47.06
C ALA A 98 55.46 44.47 -46.76
N LEU A 99 55.80 45.38 -45.84
CA LEU A 99 54.92 46.49 -45.45
C LEU A 99 54.72 47.50 -46.59
N ARG A 100 55.77 47.82 -47.36
CA ARG A 100 55.66 48.67 -48.55
C ARG A 100 54.79 48.02 -49.64
N ALA A 101 54.97 46.73 -49.89
CA ALA A 101 54.13 46.00 -50.83
C ALA A 101 52.66 45.95 -50.37
N LEU A 102 52.39 45.87 -49.06
CA LEU A 102 51.05 45.85 -48.51
C LEU A 102 50.29 47.17 -48.73
N ILE A 103 51.00 48.30 -48.79
CA ILE A 103 50.43 49.62 -49.12
C ILE A 103 50.49 49.97 -50.61
N GLY A 104 50.90 49.02 -51.46
CA GLY A 104 50.96 49.18 -52.92
C GLY A 104 52.29 49.70 -53.48
N ASP A 105 53.28 50.02 -52.64
CA ASP A 105 54.61 50.49 -53.04
C ASP A 105 55.61 49.32 -53.12
N ARG A 106 55.34 48.34 -53.98
CA ARG A 106 56.11 47.10 -54.03
C ARG A 106 57.55 47.31 -54.55
N PRO A 107 58.60 46.93 -53.80
CA PRO A 107 59.98 46.94 -54.30
C PRO A 107 60.18 45.93 -55.44
N LEU A 108 61.02 46.30 -56.43
CA LEU A 108 61.34 45.42 -57.56
C LEU A 108 62.10 44.16 -57.14
N GLU A 109 62.80 44.24 -56.02
CA GLU A 109 63.59 43.17 -55.41
C GLU A 109 62.71 42.11 -54.73
N LEU A 110 61.42 42.39 -54.48
CA LEU A 110 60.50 41.46 -53.84
C LEU A 110 59.84 40.54 -54.86
N HIS A 111 60.24 39.28 -54.89
CA HIS A 111 59.70 38.22 -55.73
C HIS A 111 58.55 37.49 -55.04
N GLY A 112 57.54 37.06 -55.81
CA GLY A 112 56.34 36.34 -55.33
C GLY A 112 55.03 36.91 -55.88
N PRO A 113 53.86 36.38 -55.47
CA PRO A 113 52.55 36.92 -55.84
C PRO A 113 52.29 38.30 -55.20
N GLU A 114 51.12 38.89 -55.43
CA GLU A 114 50.69 40.14 -54.78
C GLU A 114 50.59 39.98 -53.26
N VAL A 115 51.06 40.99 -52.50
CA VAL A 115 51.01 40.98 -51.03
C VAL A 115 49.66 41.52 -50.57
N LYS A 116 48.80 40.62 -50.11
CA LYS A 116 47.50 40.95 -49.51
C LYS A 116 47.61 40.93 -47.97
N PRO A 117 46.69 41.59 -47.23
CA PRO A 117 46.65 41.51 -45.77
C PRO A 117 46.60 40.08 -45.22
N THR A 118 45.97 39.16 -45.96
CA THR A 118 45.85 37.74 -45.61
C THR A 118 47.01 36.88 -46.12
N SER A 119 48.03 37.48 -46.75
CA SER A 119 49.17 36.73 -47.28
C SER A 119 50.11 36.28 -46.16
N SER A 120 50.80 35.15 -46.38
CA SER A 120 51.78 34.63 -45.42
C SER A 120 52.92 35.62 -45.13
N LEU A 121 53.32 36.41 -46.12
CA LEU A 121 54.33 37.46 -45.95
C LEU A 121 53.83 38.61 -45.07
N ALA A 122 52.57 39.04 -45.24
CA ALA A 122 51.97 40.08 -44.39
C ALA A 122 51.82 39.59 -42.94
N ALA A 123 51.31 38.37 -42.75
CA ALA A 123 51.19 37.76 -41.43
C ALA A 123 52.56 37.63 -40.73
N TRP A 124 53.59 37.18 -41.45
CA TRP A 124 54.96 37.11 -40.95
C TRP A 124 55.52 38.48 -40.58
N ALA A 125 55.32 39.50 -41.42
CA ALA A 125 55.80 40.86 -41.15
C ALA A 125 55.12 41.48 -39.92
N PHE A 126 53.82 41.26 -39.74
CA PHE A 126 53.13 41.69 -38.53
C PHE A 126 53.59 40.91 -37.29
N ALA A 127 53.83 39.60 -37.39
CA ALA A 127 54.40 38.84 -36.28
C ALA A 127 55.80 39.35 -35.88
N ALA A 128 56.62 39.74 -36.85
CA ALA A 128 57.91 40.37 -36.58
C ALA A 128 57.75 41.72 -35.84
N LEU A 129 56.75 42.53 -36.19
CA LEU A 129 56.42 43.78 -35.49
C LEU A 129 55.81 43.56 -34.10
N ALA A 130 55.16 42.41 -33.87
CA ALA A 130 54.48 42.10 -32.63
C ALA A 130 55.44 41.74 -31.48
N ARG A 131 56.65 41.23 -31.76
CA ARG A 131 57.64 40.78 -30.76
C ARG A 131 58.06 41.90 -29.78
N ASP A 132 58.37 41.50 -28.54
CA ASP A 132 58.29 42.35 -27.34
C ASP A 132 59.56 43.10 -26.89
N ASP A 133 60.57 43.20 -27.74
CA ASP A 133 61.80 43.94 -27.41
C ASP A 133 61.68 45.43 -27.77
N THR A 134 60.94 46.18 -26.93
CA THR A 134 61.04 47.64 -26.69
C THR A 134 61.02 48.56 -27.95
N PRO A 135 60.93 49.90 -27.81
CA PRO A 135 60.78 50.82 -28.95
C PRO A 135 61.86 50.86 -30.05
N PRO A 136 63.13 50.37 -29.92
CA PRO A 136 64.15 50.70 -30.91
C PRO A 136 64.11 49.86 -32.19
N ILE A 137 63.17 48.91 -32.34
CA ILE A 137 63.02 48.11 -33.58
C ILE A 137 62.16 48.83 -34.63
N LEU A 138 61.29 49.78 -34.24
CA LEU A 138 60.45 50.50 -35.21
C LEU A 138 61.26 51.50 -36.04
N ASP A 139 62.21 52.23 -35.45
CA ASP A 139 63.01 53.23 -36.15
C ASP A 139 63.82 52.68 -37.34
N PRO A 140 64.51 51.52 -37.23
CA PRO A 140 65.21 50.94 -38.37
C PRO A 140 64.28 50.22 -39.36
N ILE A 141 63.04 49.86 -39.02
CA ILE A 141 62.10 49.21 -39.95
C ILE A 141 61.23 50.25 -40.68
N LEU A 142 60.72 51.24 -39.96
CA LEU A 142 59.72 52.20 -40.39
C LEU A 142 60.28 53.62 -40.37
N ASP A 143 60.52 54.18 -41.56
CA ASP A 143 60.68 55.63 -41.66
C ASP A 143 59.33 56.33 -41.39
N ALA A 144 59.39 57.62 -41.02
CA ALA A 144 58.20 58.40 -40.66
C ALA A 144 57.15 58.45 -41.79
N LYS A 145 57.60 58.37 -43.05
CA LYS A 145 56.72 58.35 -44.22
C LYS A 145 55.97 57.02 -44.32
N LEU A 146 56.69 55.89 -44.24
CA LEU A 146 56.12 54.55 -44.29
C LEU A 146 55.14 54.31 -43.15
N LEU A 147 55.43 54.79 -41.93
CA LEU A 147 54.48 54.71 -40.82
C LEU A 147 53.20 55.52 -41.10
N ALA A 148 53.33 56.73 -41.66
CA ALA A 148 52.18 57.57 -41.99
C ALA A 148 51.32 56.94 -43.09
N ASP A 149 51.96 56.36 -44.12
CA ASP A 149 51.31 55.68 -45.23
C ASP A 149 50.62 54.39 -44.76
N LEU A 150 51.27 53.58 -43.92
CA LEU A 150 50.67 52.39 -43.28
C LEU A 150 49.44 52.74 -42.45
N LYS A 151 49.49 53.83 -41.69
CA LYS A 151 48.35 54.29 -40.89
C LYS A 151 47.16 54.72 -41.74
N ALA A 152 47.41 55.22 -42.96
CA ALA A 152 46.40 55.71 -43.87
C ALA A 152 45.86 54.64 -44.84
N ALA A 153 46.64 53.60 -45.12
CA ALA A 153 46.29 52.56 -46.08
C ALA A 153 45.15 51.65 -45.56
N PRO A 154 44.18 51.28 -46.42
CA PRO A 154 43.11 50.34 -46.09
C PRO A 154 43.62 48.90 -46.15
N ILE A 155 44.14 48.39 -45.03
CA ILE A 155 44.82 47.08 -44.96
C ILE A 155 44.24 46.14 -43.89
N ILE A 156 43.16 46.50 -43.21
CA ILE A 156 42.60 45.73 -42.09
C ILE A 156 41.15 45.31 -42.39
N HIS A 157 40.83 44.05 -42.15
CA HIS A 157 39.46 43.56 -42.17
C HIS A 157 38.75 43.93 -40.86
N ALA A 158 37.58 44.55 -40.95
CA ALA A 158 36.69 44.77 -39.81
C ALA A 158 35.49 43.83 -39.89
N LEU A 159 35.04 43.34 -38.73
CA LEU A 159 33.97 42.37 -38.65
C LEU A 159 32.65 42.98 -39.18
N GLY A 160 32.08 42.35 -40.20
CA GLY A 160 30.83 42.79 -40.83
C GLY A 160 31.00 43.82 -41.95
N GLU A 161 32.24 44.20 -42.30
CA GLU A 161 32.52 45.13 -43.39
C GLU A 161 33.14 44.41 -44.59
N HIS A 162 32.76 44.82 -45.79
CA HIS A 162 33.28 44.24 -47.04
C HIS A 162 34.61 44.86 -47.47
N ASP A 163 34.78 46.16 -47.21
CA ASP A 163 35.99 46.90 -47.57
C ASP A 163 37.04 46.85 -46.44
N LEU A 164 38.30 46.90 -46.84
CA LEU A 164 39.40 47.07 -45.90
C LEU A 164 39.39 48.49 -45.32
N ILE A 165 39.74 48.61 -44.04
CA ILE A 165 39.82 49.90 -43.35
C ILE A 165 41.25 50.21 -42.90
N SER A 166 41.49 51.50 -42.66
CA SER A 166 42.80 51.99 -42.21
C SER A 166 42.93 51.96 -40.69
N ILE A 167 44.17 51.98 -40.18
CA ILE A 167 44.45 52.12 -38.75
C ILE A 167 43.86 53.43 -38.21
N LYS A 168 43.94 54.53 -38.98
CA LYS A 168 43.31 55.81 -38.60
C LYS A 168 41.79 55.67 -38.42
N THR A 169 41.13 54.95 -39.32
CA THR A 169 39.69 54.69 -39.24
C THR A 169 39.36 53.88 -37.98
N LEU A 170 40.14 52.84 -37.67
CA LEU A 170 39.95 52.04 -36.46
C LEU A 170 40.12 52.85 -35.17
N VAL A 171 41.18 53.66 -35.06
CA VAL A 171 41.42 54.51 -33.90
C VAL A 171 40.31 55.56 -33.74
N SER A 172 39.75 56.08 -34.84
CA SER A 172 38.61 56.99 -34.77
C SER A 172 37.34 56.34 -34.22
N ARG A 173 37.14 55.04 -34.49
CA ARG A 173 35.99 54.25 -33.97
C ARG A 173 36.19 53.84 -32.53
N PHE A 174 37.41 53.48 -32.16
CA PHE A 174 37.76 52.98 -30.84
C PHE A 174 38.99 53.73 -30.28
N PRO A 175 38.80 54.97 -29.80
CA PRO A 175 39.92 55.85 -29.43
C PRO A 175 40.68 55.39 -28.18
N LEU A 176 40.05 54.59 -27.31
CA LEU A 176 40.65 54.15 -26.04
C LEU A 176 41.30 52.77 -26.12
N GLN A 177 40.74 51.86 -26.93
CA GLN A 177 41.17 50.48 -27.01
C GLN A 177 40.66 49.84 -28.30
N LEU A 178 41.54 49.21 -29.08
CA LEU A 178 41.14 48.45 -30.26
C LEU A 178 40.73 47.03 -29.86
N PHE A 179 39.76 46.47 -30.58
CA PHE A 179 39.30 45.10 -30.36
C PHE A 179 39.63 44.23 -31.58
N TYR A 180 40.02 42.98 -31.35
CA TYR A 180 40.16 41.97 -32.39
C TYR A 180 39.34 40.72 -32.07
N VAL A 181 38.93 40.00 -33.11
CA VAL A 181 38.24 38.71 -33.04
C VAL A 181 38.80 37.76 -34.09
N GLU A 182 38.66 36.46 -33.86
CA GLU A 182 39.02 35.44 -34.86
C GLU A 182 37.95 35.33 -35.97
N MET A 183 38.35 34.81 -37.13
CA MET A 183 37.61 34.85 -38.41
C MET A 183 36.19 34.25 -38.42
N SER A 184 35.75 33.54 -37.37
CA SER A 184 34.46 32.82 -37.33
C SER A 184 33.30 33.58 -36.69
N SER A 185 33.53 34.80 -36.21
CA SER A 185 32.52 35.59 -35.50
C SER A 185 31.46 36.21 -36.41
N ALA A 186 30.19 36.23 -36.00
CA ALA A 186 29.11 36.96 -36.69
C ALA A 186 29.07 38.45 -36.27
N PRO A 187 28.80 39.39 -37.19
CA PRO A 187 28.79 40.82 -36.86
C PRO A 187 27.63 41.22 -35.95
N VAL A 188 27.85 42.27 -35.16
CA VAL A 188 26.81 42.95 -34.36
C VAL A 188 26.80 44.42 -34.73
N GLU A 189 25.60 44.98 -34.90
CA GLU A 189 25.42 46.38 -35.21
C GLU A 189 26.11 47.28 -34.17
N GLY A 190 26.87 48.28 -34.64
CA GLY A 190 27.61 49.20 -33.77
C GLY A 190 28.88 48.64 -33.12
N PHE A 191 29.32 47.41 -33.47
CA PHE A 191 30.59 46.85 -33.01
C PHE A 191 31.32 46.08 -34.12
N ALA A 192 32.29 46.74 -34.75
CA ALA A 192 33.09 46.21 -35.85
C ALA A 192 34.58 46.09 -35.46
N PRO A 193 34.96 45.10 -34.62
CA PRO A 193 36.35 44.83 -34.26
C PRO A 193 37.18 44.36 -35.47
N MET A 194 38.50 44.38 -35.35
CA MET A 194 39.42 43.85 -36.36
C MET A 194 39.31 42.32 -36.46
N VAL A 195 39.38 41.77 -37.67
CA VAL A 195 39.39 40.31 -37.92
C VAL A 195 40.82 39.89 -38.25
N CYS A 196 41.57 39.42 -37.25
CA CYS A 196 42.96 39.01 -37.41
C CYS A 196 43.43 38.12 -36.25
N GLY A 197 44.60 37.49 -36.42
CA GLY A 197 45.27 36.77 -35.33
C GLY A 197 45.92 37.70 -34.31
N ALA A 198 46.22 37.18 -33.12
CA ALA A 198 46.75 37.95 -31.98
C ALA A 198 48.04 38.74 -32.30
N ASP A 199 48.95 38.17 -33.10
CA ASP A 199 50.19 38.84 -33.51
C ASP A 199 49.91 40.05 -34.41
N THR A 200 49.03 39.88 -35.40
CA THR A 200 48.61 40.97 -36.28
C THR A 200 47.90 42.06 -35.52
N ALA A 201 47.02 41.69 -34.59
CA ALA A 201 46.40 42.65 -33.69
C ALA A 201 47.49 43.43 -32.95
N THR A 202 48.35 42.75 -32.19
CA THR A 202 49.41 43.37 -31.38
C THR A 202 50.26 44.36 -32.18
N ALA A 203 50.68 43.99 -33.39
CA ALA A 203 51.42 44.87 -34.28
C ALA A 203 50.62 46.12 -34.67
N ILE A 204 49.35 45.97 -35.05
CA ILE A 204 48.46 47.10 -35.35
C ILE A 204 48.31 48.02 -34.13
N GLY A 205 48.22 47.50 -32.91
CA GLY A 205 48.12 48.30 -31.70
C GLY A 205 49.40 49.09 -31.42
N LYS A 206 50.56 48.47 -31.62
CA LYS A 206 51.87 49.15 -31.55
C LYS A 206 51.95 50.28 -32.59
N LEU A 207 51.53 50.02 -33.83
CA LEU A 207 51.48 51.04 -34.88
C LEU A 207 50.49 52.17 -34.53
N ALA A 208 49.30 51.83 -34.03
CA ALA A 208 48.25 52.77 -33.66
C ALA A 208 48.61 53.62 -32.43
N GLY A 209 49.38 53.08 -31.49
CA GLY A 209 49.63 53.67 -30.17
C GLY A 209 48.45 53.50 -29.22
N VAL A 210 47.62 52.46 -29.41
CA VAL A 210 46.38 52.21 -28.65
C VAL A 210 46.42 50.76 -28.14
N PRO A 211 46.01 50.49 -26.88
CA PRO A 211 45.97 49.13 -26.36
C PRO A 211 44.97 48.24 -27.11
N ILE A 212 45.18 46.93 -27.05
CA ILE A 212 44.34 45.93 -27.72
C ILE A 212 43.73 44.96 -26.72
N ALA A 213 42.48 44.55 -26.96
CA ALA A 213 41.85 43.42 -26.29
C ALA A 213 41.23 42.43 -27.29
N ASN A 214 41.12 41.16 -26.87
CA ASN A 214 40.23 40.20 -27.52
C ASN A 214 38.78 40.66 -27.28
N GLY A 215 38.01 40.80 -28.35
CA GLY A 215 36.65 41.32 -28.35
C GLY A 215 35.53 40.26 -28.30
N ASP A 216 35.85 38.97 -28.16
CA ASP A 216 34.85 37.88 -28.25
C ASP A 216 33.80 37.98 -27.12
N ALA A 217 34.22 38.28 -25.89
CA ALA A 217 33.31 38.44 -24.75
C ALA A 217 32.39 39.67 -24.90
N GLU A 218 32.94 40.80 -25.36
CA GLU A 218 32.19 42.03 -25.62
C GLU A 218 31.20 41.85 -26.78
N LEU A 219 31.60 41.14 -27.83
CA LEU A 219 30.76 40.80 -28.97
C LEU A 219 29.55 39.98 -28.51
N GLU A 220 29.77 38.95 -27.69
CA GLU A 220 28.70 38.11 -27.15
C GLU A 220 27.78 38.88 -26.19
N LEU A 221 28.32 39.75 -25.34
CA LEU A 221 27.53 40.63 -24.48
C LEU A 221 26.58 41.49 -25.30
N ARG A 222 27.09 42.19 -26.32
CA ARG A 222 26.28 43.04 -27.19
C ARG A 222 25.23 42.25 -27.97
N ARG A 223 25.55 41.03 -28.45
CA ARG A 223 24.55 40.14 -29.06
C ARG A 223 23.38 39.88 -28.13
N ARG A 224 23.67 39.53 -26.86
CA ARG A 224 22.64 39.27 -25.86
C ARG A 224 21.79 40.50 -25.59
N THR A 225 22.40 41.68 -25.49
CA THR A 225 21.68 42.96 -25.33
C THR A 225 20.73 43.22 -26.49
N VAL A 226 21.21 43.13 -27.74
CA VAL A 226 20.36 43.36 -28.93
C VAL A 226 19.22 42.35 -29.01
N MET A 227 19.48 41.07 -28.69
CA MET A 227 18.44 40.04 -28.66
C MET A 227 17.40 40.29 -27.56
N ARG A 228 17.84 40.71 -26.37
CA ARG A 228 16.97 41.10 -25.26
C ARG A 228 16.08 42.27 -25.67
N ASP A 229 16.65 43.32 -26.25
CA ASP A 229 15.89 44.52 -26.66
C ASP A 229 14.85 44.17 -27.73
N ARG A 230 15.22 43.37 -28.74
CA ARG A 230 14.27 42.86 -29.75
C ARG A 230 13.13 42.07 -29.13
N ARG A 231 13.42 41.18 -28.18
CA ARG A 231 12.40 40.39 -27.48
C ARG A 231 11.53 41.25 -26.58
N LEU A 232 12.10 42.28 -25.93
CA LEU A 232 11.34 43.22 -25.11
C LEU A 232 10.36 44.04 -25.95
N VAL A 233 10.78 44.50 -27.13
CA VAL A 233 9.90 45.16 -28.11
C VAL A 233 8.79 44.21 -28.56
N ALA A 234 9.13 42.97 -28.91
CA ALA A 234 8.15 41.96 -29.28
C ALA A 234 7.16 41.65 -28.14
N HIS A 235 7.63 41.54 -26.89
CA HIS A 235 6.80 41.37 -25.70
C HIS A 235 5.83 42.53 -25.53
N ARG A 236 6.32 43.77 -25.58
CA ARG A 236 5.49 44.98 -25.43
C ARG A 236 4.48 45.19 -26.55
N SER A 237 4.72 44.61 -27.72
CA SER A 237 3.76 44.61 -28.83
C SER A 237 2.57 43.65 -28.62
N GLN A 238 2.66 42.73 -27.66
CA GLN A 238 1.54 41.87 -27.30
C GLN A 238 0.40 42.67 -26.64
N PRO A 239 -0.87 42.24 -26.81
CA PRO A 239 -2.01 42.93 -26.21
C PRO A 239 -2.00 42.82 -24.69
N GLU A 240 -2.27 43.93 -24.01
CA GLU A 240 -2.50 43.95 -22.56
C GLU A 240 -3.81 43.23 -22.23
N ARG A 241 -3.80 42.45 -21.15
CA ARG A 241 -4.99 41.79 -20.62
C ARG A 241 -5.31 42.39 -19.26
N ALA A 242 -6.57 42.76 -19.04
CA ALA A 242 -7.03 43.19 -17.72
C ALA A 242 -6.63 42.16 -16.66
N PHE A 243 -6.07 42.63 -15.54
CA PHE A 243 -5.69 41.77 -14.44
C PHE A 243 -6.95 41.27 -13.73
N GLY A 244 -7.22 39.98 -13.83
CA GLY A 244 -8.40 39.33 -13.27
C GLY A 244 -8.33 37.83 -13.46
N TYR A 245 -9.12 37.11 -12.67
CA TYR A 245 -9.28 35.68 -12.86
C TYR A 245 -10.05 35.42 -14.16
N PRO A 246 -9.63 34.46 -15.01
CA PRO A 246 -10.14 34.35 -16.38
C PRO A 246 -11.57 33.85 -16.47
N VAL A 247 -12.08 33.18 -15.43
CA VAL A 247 -13.45 32.67 -15.38
C VAL A 247 -14.29 33.52 -14.44
N VAL A 248 -15.33 34.15 -14.99
CA VAL A 248 -16.27 34.97 -14.22
C VAL A 248 -17.10 34.08 -13.30
N GLY A 249 -17.17 34.44 -12.01
CA GLY A 249 -17.95 33.72 -11.01
C GLY A 249 -17.20 32.60 -10.29
N GLU A 250 -15.99 32.23 -10.72
CA GLU A 250 -15.16 31.26 -9.98
C GLU A 250 -14.52 31.90 -8.73
N ILE A 251 -14.53 31.16 -7.63
CA ILE A 251 -13.96 31.58 -6.35
C ILE A 251 -12.43 31.60 -6.48
N HIS A 252 -11.83 32.73 -6.14
CA HIS A 252 -10.39 32.95 -6.18
C HIS A 252 -9.96 33.89 -5.05
N VAL A 253 -8.70 33.79 -4.65
CA VAL A 253 -8.12 34.59 -3.56
C VAL A 253 -6.82 35.25 -4.00
N PRO A 254 -6.47 36.42 -3.46
CA PRO A 254 -5.18 37.04 -3.73
C PRO A 254 -4.03 36.25 -3.09
N ILE A 255 -2.92 36.15 -3.83
CA ILE A 255 -1.66 35.62 -3.27
C ILE A 255 -1.19 36.60 -2.18
N PRO A 256 -0.95 36.16 -0.93
CA PRO A 256 -0.59 37.05 0.16
C PRO A 256 0.70 37.83 -0.14
N ARG A 257 0.71 39.13 0.13
CA ARG A 257 1.96 39.92 0.11
C ARG A 257 2.95 39.36 1.14
N GLY A 258 4.20 39.18 0.74
CA GLY A 258 5.25 38.57 1.59
C GLY A 258 5.26 37.03 1.60
N SER A 259 4.37 36.37 0.84
CA SER A 259 4.44 34.91 0.64
C SER A 259 5.65 34.49 -0.21
N THR A 260 6.18 35.40 -1.02
CA THR A 260 7.40 35.26 -1.81
C THR A 260 8.23 36.54 -1.67
N ASN A 261 9.51 36.46 -2.02
CA ASN A 261 10.39 37.64 -2.15
C ASN A 261 10.20 38.37 -3.49
N LEU A 262 9.20 37.98 -4.28
CA LEU A 262 8.94 38.53 -5.60
C LEU A 262 8.02 39.75 -5.49
N SER A 263 8.35 40.79 -6.25
CA SER A 263 7.44 41.91 -6.49
C SER A 263 6.41 41.47 -7.53
N MET A 264 5.21 41.14 -7.04
CA MET A 264 4.14 40.57 -7.87
C MET A 264 2.74 40.87 -7.35
N ARG A 265 1.74 40.72 -8.22
CA ARG A 265 0.33 40.59 -7.84
C ARG A 265 -0.20 39.30 -8.44
N GLY A 266 -0.98 38.53 -7.69
CA GLY A 266 -1.52 37.27 -8.19
C GLY A 266 -2.87 36.91 -7.59
N LEU A 267 -3.65 36.16 -8.36
CA LEU A 267 -4.93 35.56 -7.96
C LEU A 267 -4.82 34.04 -8.17
N VAL A 268 -5.34 33.26 -7.22
CA VAL A 268 -5.32 31.79 -7.24
C VAL A 268 -6.73 31.28 -7.05
N GLY A 269 -7.12 30.31 -7.88
CA GLY A 269 -8.38 29.57 -7.78
C GLY A 269 -8.15 28.08 -8.09
N VAL A 270 -9.25 27.34 -8.21
CA VAL A 270 -9.21 25.89 -8.38
C VAL A 270 -8.81 25.53 -9.81
N GLY A 271 -7.78 24.70 -9.96
CA GLY A 271 -7.28 24.23 -11.26
C GLY A 271 -7.95 22.93 -11.71
N ARG A 272 -7.87 22.65 -13.01
CA ARG A 272 -8.41 21.41 -13.61
C ARG A 272 -7.38 20.27 -13.54
N GLY A 273 -7.14 19.77 -12.32
CA GLY A 273 -6.36 18.55 -12.07
C GLY A 273 -4.84 18.71 -12.10
N ARG A 274 -4.31 19.91 -12.35
CA ARG A 274 -2.86 20.21 -12.33
C ARG A 274 -2.60 21.63 -11.83
N LEU A 275 -1.35 21.91 -11.45
CA LEU A 275 -0.92 23.27 -11.17
C LEU A 275 -0.62 24.00 -12.49
N GLU A 276 -1.27 25.14 -12.70
CA GLU A 276 -1.07 26.01 -13.87
C GLU A 276 -0.97 27.47 -13.43
N ILE A 277 0.10 28.16 -13.84
CA ILE A 277 0.35 29.56 -13.50
C ILE A 277 0.54 30.35 -14.80
N ASP A 278 -0.43 31.21 -15.14
CA ASP A 278 -0.32 32.21 -16.21
C ASP A 278 0.52 33.38 -15.71
N VAL A 279 1.80 33.39 -16.08
CA VAL A 279 2.75 34.45 -15.73
C VAL A 279 2.66 35.57 -16.75
N ARG A 280 2.45 36.77 -16.24
CA ARG A 280 2.39 38.02 -16.98
C ARG A 280 3.50 38.96 -16.55
N ILE A 281 3.92 39.82 -17.46
CA ILE A 281 4.80 40.97 -17.20
C ILE A 281 4.20 42.17 -17.89
N GLU A 282 4.02 43.27 -17.16
CA GLU A 282 3.32 44.46 -17.67
C GLU A 282 1.91 44.10 -18.20
N ASN A 283 1.17 43.22 -17.49
CA ASN A 283 -0.15 42.70 -17.88
C ASN A 283 -0.22 41.94 -19.23
N ARG A 284 0.92 41.53 -19.78
CA ARG A 284 1.02 40.76 -21.03
C ARG A 284 1.49 39.35 -20.75
N THR A 285 0.94 38.37 -21.45
CA THR A 285 1.33 36.96 -21.28
C THR A 285 2.83 36.80 -21.56
N PHE A 286 3.54 36.23 -20.60
CA PHE A 286 4.98 36.00 -20.71
C PHE A 286 5.27 34.51 -20.83
N GLN A 287 4.76 33.71 -19.89
CA GLN A 287 4.98 32.27 -19.85
C GLN A 287 3.85 31.59 -19.07
N THR A 288 3.55 30.32 -19.39
CA THR A 288 2.70 29.48 -18.54
C THR A 288 3.54 28.40 -17.87
N LEU A 289 3.54 28.37 -16.54
CA LEU A 289 4.17 27.29 -15.77
C LEU A 289 3.13 26.19 -15.54
N THR A 290 3.48 24.95 -15.87
CA THR A 290 2.62 23.78 -15.60
C THR A 290 3.37 22.74 -14.82
N ARG A 291 2.72 22.17 -13.79
CA ARG A 291 3.21 20.99 -13.07
C ARG A 291 2.10 19.97 -12.91
N THR A 292 2.36 18.76 -13.37
CA THR A 292 1.49 17.60 -13.15
C THR A 292 1.56 17.10 -11.71
N ALA A 293 2.74 17.17 -11.09
CA ALA A 293 2.94 16.89 -9.67
C ALA A 293 2.78 18.18 -8.85
N GLY A 294 1.64 18.33 -8.16
CA GLY A 294 1.34 19.50 -7.33
C GLY A 294 -0.14 19.63 -6.98
N LEU A 295 -0.49 20.70 -6.27
CA LEU A 295 -1.90 21.03 -5.99
C LEU A 295 -2.60 21.45 -7.29
N PRO A 296 -3.84 20.99 -7.56
CA PRO A 296 -4.60 21.38 -8.75
C PRO A 296 -5.12 22.81 -8.60
N LEU A 297 -4.23 23.79 -8.84
CA LEU A 297 -4.50 25.21 -8.73
C LEU A 297 -4.31 25.88 -10.09
N TYR A 298 -5.13 26.88 -10.38
CA TYR A 298 -4.90 27.81 -11.49
C TYR A 298 -4.64 29.20 -10.93
N ALA A 299 -3.54 29.81 -11.33
CA ALA A 299 -3.12 31.12 -10.87
C ALA A 299 -2.81 32.06 -12.05
N VAL A 300 -3.14 33.34 -11.88
CA VAL A 300 -2.68 34.43 -12.75
C VAL A 300 -1.77 35.31 -11.92
N VAL A 301 -0.53 35.51 -12.38
CA VAL A 301 0.47 36.32 -11.66
C VAL A 301 1.09 37.33 -12.60
N ASP A 302 1.08 38.60 -12.22
CA ASP A 302 1.80 39.68 -12.91
C ASP A 302 3.07 40.02 -12.13
N LEU A 303 4.21 39.85 -12.79
CA LEU A 303 5.57 40.03 -12.25
C LEU A 303 6.23 41.27 -12.81
N ASP A 304 7.12 41.86 -12.02
CA ASP A 304 8.03 42.89 -12.53
C ASP A 304 9.04 42.32 -13.54
N LEU A 305 9.40 43.13 -14.54
CA LEU A 305 10.32 42.78 -15.62
C LEU A 305 11.71 42.31 -15.11
N SER A 306 12.11 42.74 -13.92
CA SER A 306 13.38 42.34 -13.28
C SER A 306 13.48 40.85 -12.95
N HIS A 307 12.36 40.12 -12.95
CA HIS A 307 12.32 38.68 -12.65
C HIS A 307 12.45 37.79 -13.90
N ALA A 308 12.46 38.38 -15.10
CA ALA A 308 12.77 37.65 -16.32
C ALA A 308 14.28 37.46 -16.48
N ASP A 309 14.69 36.38 -17.14
CA ASP A 309 16.11 36.11 -17.42
C ASP A 309 16.75 37.20 -18.30
N ASP A 310 18.09 37.18 -18.42
CA ASP A 310 18.87 38.18 -19.14
C ASP A 310 18.51 38.30 -20.63
N GLN A 311 17.94 37.27 -21.24
CA GLN A 311 17.57 37.26 -22.65
C GLN A 311 16.06 37.39 -22.90
N LEU A 312 15.26 37.59 -21.85
CA LEU A 312 13.81 37.60 -21.89
C LEU A 312 13.22 36.32 -22.53
N THR A 313 13.84 35.15 -22.29
CA THR A 313 13.36 33.84 -22.80
C THR A 313 12.36 33.16 -21.87
N GLY A 314 12.46 33.43 -20.58
CA GLY A 314 11.56 32.91 -19.56
C GLY A 314 11.94 33.41 -18.17
N LEU A 315 11.44 32.71 -17.17
CA LEU A 315 11.82 32.92 -15.78
C LEU A 315 13.03 32.08 -15.41
N SER A 316 13.85 32.58 -14.47
CA SER A 316 14.87 31.75 -13.83
C SER A 316 14.22 30.63 -13.01
N GLU A 317 14.93 29.52 -12.82
CA GLU A 317 14.44 28.38 -12.02
C GLU A 317 14.07 28.79 -10.59
N LEU A 318 14.86 29.68 -9.99
CA LEU A 318 14.62 30.20 -8.64
C LEU A 318 13.30 30.98 -8.56
N VAL A 319 13.04 31.86 -9.53
CA VAL A 319 11.78 32.64 -9.59
C VAL A 319 10.59 31.71 -9.81
N ALA A 320 10.71 30.76 -10.75
CA ALA A 320 9.66 29.78 -11.01
C ALA A 320 9.33 28.94 -9.77
N ALA A 321 10.34 28.50 -9.02
CA ALA A 321 10.15 27.75 -7.77
C ALA A 321 9.44 28.60 -6.69
N GLN A 322 9.86 29.85 -6.50
CA GLN A 322 9.23 30.78 -5.55
C GLN A 322 7.77 31.07 -5.90
N LEU A 323 7.44 31.19 -7.19
CA LEU A 323 6.05 31.36 -7.64
C LEU A 323 5.18 30.16 -7.30
N ILE A 324 5.66 28.96 -7.61
CA ILE A 324 4.95 27.70 -7.35
C ILE A 324 4.69 27.57 -5.84
N GLU A 325 5.68 27.87 -5.01
CA GLU A 325 5.53 27.84 -3.56
C GLU A 325 4.53 28.89 -3.06
N GLY A 326 4.64 30.14 -3.54
CA GLY A 326 3.72 31.22 -3.17
C GLY A 326 2.26 30.94 -3.53
N VAL A 327 2.02 30.39 -4.72
CA VAL A 327 0.69 29.93 -5.17
C VAL A 327 0.19 28.78 -4.30
N SER A 328 1.04 27.80 -4.00
CA SER A 328 0.66 26.64 -3.18
C SER A 328 0.28 27.05 -1.76
N ARG A 329 0.99 28.00 -1.14
CA ARG A 329 0.65 28.56 0.18
C ARG A 329 -0.70 29.28 0.21
N ALA A 330 -1.19 29.78 -0.93
CA ALA A 330 -2.51 30.40 -1.01
C ALA A 330 -3.67 29.39 -0.97
N ALA A 331 -3.40 28.09 -1.17
CA ALA A 331 -4.43 27.04 -1.20
C ALA A 331 -5.27 26.97 0.08
N ALA A 332 -4.65 27.10 1.26
CA ALA A 332 -5.38 27.09 2.53
C ALA A 332 -6.39 28.24 2.62
N ARG A 333 -6.00 29.43 2.16
CA ARG A 333 -6.91 30.59 2.08
C ARG A 333 -8.03 30.38 1.08
N LEU A 334 -7.72 29.81 -0.08
CA LEU A 334 -8.71 29.48 -1.11
C LEU A 334 -9.75 28.49 -0.58
N LEU A 335 -9.32 27.41 0.06
CA LEU A 335 -10.22 26.40 0.64
C LEU A 335 -11.12 26.99 1.74
N VAL A 336 -10.60 27.91 2.56
CA VAL A 336 -11.42 28.64 3.56
C VAL A 336 -12.43 29.57 2.91
N GLU A 337 -12.08 30.23 1.81
CA GLU A 337 -13.01 31.10 1.09
C GLU A 337 -14.13 30.28 0.43
N ILE A 338 -13.78 29.14 -0.16
CA ILE A 338 -14.74 28.16 -0.72
C ILE A 338 -15.67 27.65 0.38
N ALA A 339 -15.13 27.28 1.54
CA ALA A 339 -15.92 26.82 2.69
C ALA A 339 -16.99 27.83 3.14
N LYS A 340 -16.78 29.13 2.90
CA LYS A 340 -17.72 30.20 3.25
C LYS A 340 -18.72 30.53 2.15
N THR A 341 -18.28 30.45 0.89
CA THR A 341 -19.05 30.96 -0.27
C THR A 341 -19.81 29.86 -1.01
N ALA A 342 -19.26 28.66 -1.09
CA ALA A 342 -19.85 27.50 -1.75
C ALA A 342 -19.40 26.20 -1.04
N PRO A 343 -19.81 25.98 0.23
CA PRO A 343 -19.35 24.86 1.04
C PRO A 343 -19.61 23.49 0.40
N GLU A 344 -20.69 23.34 -0.36
CA GLU A 344 -21.06 22.13 -1.08
C GLU A 344 -19.95 21.57 -1.97
N GLN A 345 -19.12 22.45 -2.54
CA GLN A 345 -18.02 22.06 -3.44
C GLN A 345 -16.90 21.28 -2.72
N LEU A 346 -16.83 21.34 -1.39
CA LEU A 346 -15.86 20.56 -0.62
C LEU A 346 -16.27 19.09 -0.48
N GLY A 347 -17.58 18.79 -0.49
CA GLY A 347 -18.12 17.44 -0.36
C GLY A 347 -18.41 16.77 -1.71
N ASP A 348 -18.82 17.56 -2.70
CA ASP A 348 -19.21 17.07 -4.02
C ASP A 348 -18.01 16.59 -4.84
N LEU A 349 -18.22 15.55 -5.64
CA LEU A 349 -17.20 15.07 -6.59
C LEU A 349 -16.89 16.19 -7.60
N GLY A 350 -15.66 16.68 -7.58
CA GLY A 350 -15.21 17.73 -8.48
C GLY A 350 -13.82 18.28 -8.15
N PRO A 351 -13.34 19.28 -8.91
CA PRO A 351 -11.99 19.83 -8.79
C PRO A 351 -11.66 20.37 -7.39
N THR A 352 -12.63 20.95 -6.71
CA THR A 352 -12.49 21.52 -5.36
C THR A 352 -12.22 20.45 -4.32
N ARG A 353 -12.97 19.34 -4.34
CA ARG A 353 -12.73 18.20 -3.44
C ARG A 353 -11.38 17.54 -3.71
N THR A 354 -11.00 17.40 -4.99
CA THR A 354 -9.68 16.91 -5.37
C THR A 354 -8.56 17.83 -4.87
N LEU A 355 -8.74 19.16 -4.94
CA LEU A 355 -7.82 20.12 -4.36
C LEU A 355 -7.71 19.96 -2.83
N LEU A 356 -8.86 19.86 -2.13
CA LEU A 356 -8.90 19.65 -0.68
C LEU A 356 -8.12 18.39 -0.28
N ARG A 357 -8.39 17.26 -0.94
CA ARG A 357 -7.66 16.01 -0.71
C ARG A 357 -6.16 16.18 -0.93
N ALA A 358 -5.76 16.71 -2.09
CA ALA A 358 -4.35 16.88 -2.44
C ALA A 358 -3.63 17.82 -1.45
N TRP A 359 -4.32 18.85 -0.94
CA TRP A 359 -3.81 19.74 0.09
C TRP A 359 -3.67 19.04 1.45
N LEU A 360 -4.67 18.24 1.85
CA LEU A 360 -4.59 17.40 3.06
C LEU A 360 -3.49 16.33 2.97
N ASP A 361 -3.13 15.87 1.76
CA ASP A 361 -1.98 14.99 1.51
C ASP A 361 -0.64 15.67 1.78
N GLN A 362 -0.52 16.97 1.52
CA GLN A 362 0.70 17.72 1.75
C GLN A 362 0.81 18.20 3.21
N GLU A 363 -0.30 18.60 3.84
CA GLU A 363 -0.33 19.27 5.16
C GLU A 363 -0.60 18.33 6.36
N ARG A 364 -0.37 17.02 6.21
CA ARG A 364 -0.82 15.94 7.13
C ARG A 364 -0.62 16.18 8.64
N ALA A 365 0.37 16.97 9.05
CA ALA A 365 0.69 17.20 10.47
C ALA A 365 0.46 18.65 10.98
N ASN A 366 0.29 19.65 10.10
CA ASN A 366 0.43 21.07 10.45
C ASN A 366 -0.69 21.98 9.94
N ILE A 367 -1.93 21.47 9.88
CA ILE A 367 -3.07 22.32 9.54
C ILE A 367 -3.30 23.34 10.65
N ALA A 368 -3.24 24.64 10.31
CA ALA A 368 -3.52 25.72 11.24
C ALA A 368 -4.93 25.56 11.86
N PRO A 369 -5.10 25.72 13.19
CA PRO A 369 -6.38 25.46 13.87
C PRO A 369 -7.58 26.22 13.28
N GLY A 370 -7.38 27.48 12.86
CA GLY A 370 -8.43 28.28 12.24
C GLY A 370 -8.85 27.79 10.86
N VAL A 371 -7.94 27.20 10.09
CA VAL A 371 -8.25 26.60 8.78
C VAL A 371 -9.03 25.30 8.99
N ARG A 372 -8.56 24.44 9.90
CA ARG A 372 -9.27 23.20 10.25
C ARG A 372 -10.69 23.48 10.73
N ALA A 373 -10.86 24.44 11.63
CA ALA A 373 -12.18 24.83 12.14
C ALA A 373 -13.11 25.29 11.00
N ALA A 374 -12.63 26.18 10.11
CA ALA A 374 -13.44 26.66 8.99
C ALA A 374 -13.89 25.53 8.04
N LEU A 375 -13.03 24.53 7.79
CA LEU A 375 -13.37 23.39 6.95
C LEU A 375 -14.32 22.39 7.64
N CYS A 376 -14.16 22.18 8.94
CA CYS A 376 -15.01 21.27 9.71
C CYS A 376 -16.42 21.84 9.98
N GLU A 377 -16.55 23.16 10.08
CA GLU A 377 -17.83 23.87 10.32
C GLU A 377 -18.62 24.11 9.02
N ALA A 378 -18.02 23.91 7.85
CA ALA A 378 -18.69 24.07 6.57
C ALA A 378 -19.79 23.00 6.37
N PRO A 379 -21.03 23.37 6.04
CA PRO A 379 -22.13 22.42 5.78
C PRO A 379 -21.99 21.78 4.40
N ALA A 380 -20.89 21.07 4.18
CA ALA A 380 -20.45 20.58 2.89
C ALA A 380 -20.94 19.16 2.58
N PHE A 381 -21.23 18.35 3.59
CA PHE A 381 -21.31 16.90 3.44
C PHE A 381 -22.76 16.43 3.40
N VAL A 382 -23.12 15.65 2.38
CA VAL A 382 -24.45 15.04 2.29
C VAL A 382 -24.63 14.03 3.42
N THR A 383 -25.84 13.93 3.98
CA THR A 383 -26.19 12.94 5.00
C THR A 383 -27.08 11.86 4.42
N VAL A 384 -27.03 10.66 5.01
CA VAL A 384 -27.94 9.56 4.60
C VAL A 384 -29.41 9.89 4.87
N GLN A 385 -29.70 10.81 5.79
CA GLN A 385 -31.05 11.30 6.07
C GLN A 385 -31.55 12.33 5.06
N GLY A 386 -30.67 12.83 4.19
CA GLY A 386 -30.91 13.92 3.25
C GLY A 386 -30.50 15.29 3.80
N GLY A 387 -30.17 16.20 2.88
CA GLY A 387 -29.61 17.52 3.19
C GLY A 387 -28.09 17.50 3.32
N ARG A 388 -27.52 18.54 3.94
CA ARG A 388 -26.08 18.65 4.19
C ARG A 388 -25.81 19.01 5.65
N THR A 389 -24.68 18.56 6.16
CA THR A 389 -24.18 18.83 7.51
C THR A 389 -22.70 19.20 7.47
N SER A 390 -22.21 19.72 8.59
CA SER A 390 -20.78 19.92 8.82
C SER A 390 -20.16 18.72 9.56
N ILE A 391 -18.85 18.54 9.47
CA ILE A 391 -18.15 17.51 10.26
C ILE A 391 -18.31 17.80 11.76
N ALA A 392 -18.28 19.07 12.15
CA ALA A 392 -18.44 19.48 13.53
C ALA A 392 -19.83 19.12 14.09
N GLU A 393 -20.89 19.31 13.30
CA GLU A 393 -22.26 18.94 13.66
C GLU A 393 -22.44 17.42 13.71
N ALA A 394 -21.95 16.70 12.71
CA ALA A 394 -22.00 15.22 12.66
C ALA A 394 -21.22 14.54 13.80
N ALA A 395 -20.23 15.24 14.38
CA ALA A 395 -19.46 14.73 15.52
C ALA A 395 -20.22 14.88 16.86
N HIS A 396 -21.22 15.74 16.95
CA HIS A 396 -21.92 16.02 18.21
C HIS A 396 -22.88 14.87 18.61
N PRO A 397 -23.05 14.54 19.91
CA PRO A 397 -22.40 15.11 21.11
C PRO A 397 -21.09 14.44 21.51
N ASN A 398 -20.81 13.23 21.03
CA ASN A 398 -19.75 12.38 21.57
C ASN A 398 -18.37 12.60 20.92
N ASN A 399 -18.27 13.57 20.03
CA ASN A 399 -17.11 13.83 19.19
C ASN A 399 -16.70 12.60 18.35
N ILE A 400 -17.71 11.91 17.81
CA ILE A 400 -17.58 10.74 16.93
C ILE A 400 -18.35 11.06 15.67
N VAL A 401 -17.67 11.15 14.54
CA VAL A 401 -18.32 11.33 13.24
C VAL A 401 -18.79 9.97 12.75
N ARG A 402 -20.09 9.87 12.47
CA ARG A 402 -20.68 8.66 11.88
C ARG A 402 -20.74 8.81 10.38
N THR A 403 -20.29 7.77 9.69
CA THR A 403 -20.30 7.68 8.23
C THR A 403 -21.03 6.41 7.81
N ALA A 404 -21.76 6.44 6.70
CA ALA A 404 -22.46 5.26 6.20
C ALA A 404 -22.60 5.28 4.68
N ARG A 405 -22.65 4.08 4.09
CA ARG A 405 -23.05 3.86 2.70
C ARG A 405 -24.49 3.37 2.69
N TRP A 406 -25.40 4.16 2.13
CA TRP A 406 -26.81 3.84 2.12
C TRP A 406 -27.47 4.20 0.80
N PRO A 407 -27.75 3.22 -0.09
CA PRO A 407 -28.20 3.50 -1.46
C PRO A 407 -29.71 3.78 -1.58
N ASN A 408 -30.47 3.62 -0.49
CA ASN A 408 -31.93 3.67 -0.50
C ASN A 408 -32.46 4.96 0.14
N GLU A 409 -33.73 5.28 -0.08
CA GLU A 409 -34.38 6.39 0.63
C GLU A 409 -34.35 6.17 2.15
N TRP A 410 -34.08 7.24 2.91
CA TRP A 410 -34.14 7.22 4.37
C TRP A 410 -35.57 7.35 4.87
N LEU A 411 -35.97 6.39 5.69
CA LEU A 411 -37.24 6.44 6.40
C LEU A 411 -37.06 7.14 7.75
N PRO A 412 -37.78 8.25 8.02
CA PRO A 412 -37.72 8.94 9.30
C PRO A 412 -38.32 8.07 10.42
N VAL A 413 -38.09 8.46 11.68
CA VAL A 413 -38.68 7.83 12.88
C VAL A 413 -40.21 7.79 12.74
N GLY A 414 -40.84 6.65 13.07
CA GLY A 414 -42.30 6.56 13.13
C GLY A 414 -42.87 7.12 14.44
N ASP A 415 -44.16 7.47 14.45
CA ASP A 415 -44.82 8.13 15.61
C ASP A 415 -44.72 7.34 16.93
N ASP A 416 -44.65 6.01 16.86
CA ASP A 416 -44.55 5.10 18.01
C ASP A 416 -43.14 4.53 18.25
N GLU A 417 -42.11 5.05 17.58
CA GLU A 417 -40.72 4.58 17.64
C GLU A 417 -39.84 5.56 18.45
N PRO A 418 -38.99 5.08 19.40
CA PRO A 418 -38.01 5.94 20.04
C PRO A 418 -36.89 6.34 19.06
N ALA A 419 -36.47 7.60 19.09
CA ALA A 419 -35.39 8.09 18.23
C ALA A 419 -34.07 7.33 18.48
N SER A 420 -33.43 6.90 17.40
CA SER A 420 -32.10 6.30 17.39
C SER A 420 -31.02 7.37 17.35
N ALA A 421 -29.82 7.05 17.84
CA ALA A 421 -28.64 7.90 17.61
C ALA A 421 -28.26 8.00 16.13
N LEU A 422 -28.77 7.11 15.28
CA LEU A 422 -28.60 7.16 13.82
C LEU A 422 -29.61 8.09 13.12
N ASP A 423 -30.56 8.67 13.86
CA ASP A 423 -31.47 9.70 13.32
C ASP A 423 -30.86 11.10 13.32
N THR A 424 -29.71 11.28 13.99
CA THR A 424 -28.88 12.49 13.85
C THR A 424 -27.99 12.40 12.61
N SER A 425 -27.39 13.51 12.18
CA SER A 425 -26.55 13.60 10.98
C SER A 425 -25.50 12.47 10.88
N VAL A 426 -25.67 11.60 9.88
CA VAL A 426 -24.68 10.58 9.48
C VAL A 426 -24.20 10.93 8.08
N ILE A 427 -22.91 11.18 7.92
CA ILE A 427 -22.33 11.58 6.63
C ILE A 427 -22.43 10.41 5.65
N GLU A 428 -23.02 10.67 4.49
CA GLU A 428 -23.11 9.70 3.40
C GLU A 428 -21.75 9.58 2.70
N LEU A 429 -21.19 8.37 2.69
CA LEU A 429 -20.05 8.06 1.85
C LEU A 429 -20.58 7.62 0.49
N ALA A 430 -20.40 8.46 -0.51
CA ALA A 430 -20.67 8.09 -1.90
C ALA A 430 -19.84 6.86 -2.30
N THR A 431 -20.23 6.16 -3.36
CA THR A 431 -19.49 5.03 -3.94
C THR A 431 -18.19 5.44 -4.66
N ASP A 432 -17.69 6.66 -4.41
CA ASP A 432 -16.37 7.04 -4.88
C ASP A 432 -15.29 6.18 -4.19
N GLU A 433 -14.10 6.07 -4.78
CA GLU A 433 -13.02 5.15 -4.39
C GLU A 433 -12.40 5.45 -2.99
N GLY A 434 -13.21 5.84 -2.00
CA GLY A 434 -12.80 6.22 -0.65
C GLY A 434 -12.28 7.65 -0.53
N GLU A 435 -12.43 8.48 -1.57
CA GLU A 435 -11.91 9.85 -1.57
C GLU A 435 -12.53 10.68 -0.44
N LEU A 436 -13.85 10.64 -0.31
CA LEU A 436 -14.59 11.42 0.69
C LEU A 436 -14.29 10.93 2.12
N ASP A 437 -14.19 9.61 2.31
CA ASP A 437 -13.84 8.99 3.58
C ASP A 437 -12.45 9.49 4.05
N GLU A 438 -11.47 9.54 3.15
CA GLU A 438 -10.13 10.04 3.46
C GLU A 438 -10.13 11.55 3.79
N VAL A 439 -10.94 12.35 3.10
CA VAL A 439 -11.10 13.78 3.42
C VAL A 439 -11.64 13.97 4.84
N VAL A 440 -12.72 13.26 5.18
CA VAL A 440 -13.33 13.34 6.52
C VAL A 440 -12.34 12.87 7.60
N ARG A 441 -11.63 11.74 7.37
CA ARG A 441 -10.60 11.20 8.28
C ARG A 441 -9.44 12.13 8.55
N ARG A 442 -9.08 13.00 7.62
CA ARG A 442 -7.95 13.93 7.80
C ARG A 442 -8.35 15.26 8.38
N LEU A 443 -9.57 15.71 8.11
CA LEU A 443 -10.12 16.92 8.71
C LEU A 443 -10.50 16.70 10.18
N HIS A 444 -11.09 15.55 10.50
CA HIS A 444 -11.45 15.18 11.86
C HIS A 444 -10.31 14.43 12.55
N ASP A 445 -9.80 14.96 13.66
CA ASP A 445 -8.66 14.41 14.41
C ASP A 445 -9.05 13.33 15.44
N ARG A 446 -10.32 12.91 15.47
CA ARG A 446 -10.84 11.92 16.43
C ARG A 446 -11.50 10.73 15.74
N SER A 447 -12.35 10.01 16.49
CA SER A 447 -12.93 8.74 16.06
C SER A 447 -13.98 8.92 14.96
N ILE A 448 -13.82 8.16 13.89
CA ILE A 448 -14.83 8.00 12.83
C ILE A 448 -15.34 6.57 12.90
N SER A 449 -16.66 6.40 12.85
CA SER A 449 -17.31 5.10 12.85
C SER A 449 -18.05 4.89 11.55
N ASP A 450 -17.77 3.78 10.87
CA ASP A 450 -18.62 3.28 9.79
C ASP A 450 -19.82 2.57 10.43
N VAL A 451 -21.01 3.13 10.22
CA VAL A 451 -22.28 2.62 10.76
C VAL A 451 -23.19 2.09 9.65
N SER A 452 -22.64 1.73 8.48
CA SER A 452 -23.40 1.22 7.33
C SER A 452 -24.30 0.03 7.69
N GLY A 453 -23.78 -0.96 8.43
CA GLY A 453 -24.56 -2.12 8.88
C GLY A 453 -25.66 -1.77 9.88
N GLU A 454 -25.41 -0.82 10.78
CA GLU A 454 -26.41 -0.37 11.76
C GLU A 454 -27.53 0.44 11.08
N VAL A 455 -27.18 1.28 10.11
CA VAL A 455 -28.13 2.02 9.25
C VAL A 455 -28.99 1.05 8.45
N ALA A 456 -28.39 0.05 7.80
CA ALA A 456 -29.12 -0.96 7.05
C ALA A 456 -30.12 -1.71 7.93
N LYS A 457 -29.69 -2.13 9.12
CA LYS A 457 -30.55 -2.80 10.10
C LYS A 457 -31.70 -1.92 10.57
N LEU A 458 -31.45 -0.67 10.97
CA LEU A 458 -32.49 0.26 11.41
C LEU A 458 -33.53 0.50 10.31
N GLN A 459 -33.06 0.77 9.09
CA GLN A 459 -33.93 1.06 7.96
C GLN A 459 -34.71 -0.16 7.49
N ALA A 460 -34.14 -1.37 7.56
CA ALA A 460 -34.87 -2.61 7.33
C ALA A 460 -35.97 -2.82 8.38
N GLN A 461 -35.70 -2.55 9.66
CA GLN A 461 -36.70 -2.60 10.73
C GLN A 461 -37.86 -1.63 10.49
N ARG A 462 -37.59 -0.39 10.07
CA ARG A 462 -38.62 0.58 9.71
C ARG A 462 -39.44 0.16 8.50
N ARG A 463 -38.78 -0.37 7.45
CA ARG A 463 -39.47 -0.89 6.26
C ARG A 463 -40.39 -2.06 6.60
N MET A 464 -39.93 -3.00 7.43
CA MET A 464 -40.74 -4.13 7.91
C MET A 464 -41.95 -3.66 8.74
N ALA A 465 -41.74 -2.74 9.69
CA ALA A 465 -42.81 -2.22 10.53
C ALA A 465 -43.91 -1.52 9.71
N ARG A 466 -43.55 -0.91 8.57
CA ARG A 466 -44.47 -0.26 7.62
C ARG A 466 -45.01 -1.20 6.53
N GLY A 467 -44.64 -2.48 6.55
CA GLY A 467 -45.06 -3.46 5.54
C GLY A 467 -44.48 -3.24 4.15
N LEU A 468 -43.39 -2.48 4.02
CA LEU A 468 -42.72 -2.22 2.74
C LEU A 468 -41.84 -3.39 2.29
N ILE A 469 -41.39 -4.23 3.23
CA ILE A 469 -40.66 -5.47 2.96
C ILE A 469 -41.19 -6.59 3.88
N PRO A 470 -41.09 -7.88 3.48
CA PRO A 470 -41.60 -8.99 4.26
C PRO A 470 -40.82 -9.17 5.58
N VAL A 471 -41.52 -9.66 6.61
CA VAL A 471 -40.91 -9.99 7.91
C VAL A 471 -40.34 -11.41 7.87
N PRO A 472 -39.10 -11.65 8.37
CA PRO A 472 -38.53 -12.99 8.49
C PRO A 472 -39.47 -13.93 9.23
N SER A 473 -39.76 -15.09 8.63
CA SER A 473 -40.72 -16.06 9.16
C SER A 473 -40.24 -17.50 8.99
N LEU A 474 -40.87 -18.41 9.73
CA LEU A 474 -40.58 -19.85 9.74
C LEU A 474 -41.80 -20.62 9.22
N PRO A 475 -42.03 -20.67 7.90
CA PRO A 475 -43.23 -21.31 7.34
C PRO A 475 -43.23 -22.84 7.54
N HIS A 476 -42.06 -23.47 7.62
CA HIS A 476 -41.90 -24.92 7.80
C HIS A 476 -42.08 -25.38 9.26
N VAL A 477 -42.21 -24.45 10.22
CA VAL A 477 -42.42 -24.78 11.64
C VAL A 477 -43.91 -24.60 11.98
N PRO A 478 -44.58 -25.63 12.55
CA PRO A 478 -45.97 -25.53 12.99
C PRO A 478 -46.21 -24.34 13.92
N SER A 479 -47.38 -23.71 13.79
CA SER A 479 -47.74 -22.50 14.56
C SER A 479 -47.68 -22.71 16.07
N GLU A 480 -48.01 -23.90 16.57
CA GLU A 480 -47.92 -24.22 18.00
C GLU A 480 -46.47 -24.21 18.52
N LEU A 481 -45.48 -24.47 17.66
CA LEU A 481 -44.06 -24.62 18.02
C LEU A 481 -43.21 -23.37 17.77
N LYS A 482 -43.80 -22.28 17.25
CA LYS A 482 -43.07 -21.04 16.97
C LYS A 482 -43.71 -19.80 17.61
N ARG A 483 -42.90 -18.78 17.85
CA ARG A 483 -43.35 -17.47 18.38
C ARG A 483 -42.62 -16.33 17.66
N LYS A 484 -43.29 -15.18 17.59
CA LYS A 484 -42.66 -13.93 17.15
C LYS A 484 -41.64 -13.49 18.21
N LEU A 485 -40.50 -12.95 17.78
CA LEU A 485 -39.45 -12.50 18.68
C LEU A 485 -39.93 -11.40 19.64
N SER A 486 -40.75 -10.48 19.17
CA SER A 486 -41.32 -9.40 19.99
C SER A 486 -42.14 -9.89 21.21
N ALA A 487 -42.63 -11.14 21.18
CA ALA A 487 -43.36 -11.76 22.28
C ALA A 487 -42.47 -12.41 23.35
N LEU A 488 -41.14 -12.50 23.12
CA LEU A 488 -40.19 -13.20 23.99
C LEU A 488 -39.31 -12.24 24.82
N GLY A 489 -39.86 -11.09 25.20
CA GLY A 489 -39.20 -10.15 26.11
C GLY A 489 -38.10 -9.30 25.48
N PRO A 490 -37.19 -8.74 26.31
CA PRO A 490 -36.20 -7.76 25.86
C PRO A 490 -35.23 -8.27 24.79
N ILE A 491 -34.80 -9.54 24.87
CA ILE A 491 -33.85 -10.12 23.90
C ILE A 491 -34.50 -10.31 22.54
N GLY A 492 -35.76 -10.74 22.52
CA GLY A 492 -36.51 -10.82 21.27
C GLY A 492 -36.69 -9.46 20.62
N LYS A 493 -36.98 -8.42 21.42
CA LYS A 493 -37.01 -7.03 20.94
C LYS A 493 -35.65 -6.53 20.42
N LYS A 494 -34.55 -6.90 21.07
CA LYS A 494 -33.17 -6.56 20.64
C LYS A 494 -32.83 -7.14 19.27
N LEU A 495 -33.26 -8.37 18.97
CA LEU A 495 -33.07 -8.98 17.65
C LEU A 495 -34.02 -8.43 16.59
N GLY A 496 -35.07 -7.71 16.99
CA GLY A 496 -35.99 -7.01 16.09
C GLY A 496 -37.12 -7.89 15.58
N HIS A 497 -37.47 -7.73 14.31
CA HIS A 497 -38.54 -8.48 13.67
C HIS A 497 -38.07 -9.89 13.27
N GLY A 498 -38.88 -10.90 13.56
CA GLY A 498 -38.57 -12.29 13.23
C GLY A 498 -39.39 -13.32 14.00
N GLU A 499 -39.08 -14.60 13.76
CA GLU A 499 -39.68 -15.75 14.41
C GLU A 499 -38.61 -16.71 14.95
N ILE A 500 -38.94 -17.39 16.03
CA ILE A 500 -38.17 -18.53 16.56
C ILE A 500 -39.11 -19.72 16.72
N GLY A 501 -38.64 -20.92 16.37
CA GLY A 501 -39.42 -22.13 16.47
C GLY A 501 -38.61 -23.36 16.85
N LEU A 502 -39.24 -24.29 17.58
CA LEU A 502 -38.65 -25.59 17.90
C LEU A 502 -38.65 -26.48 16.65
N VAL A 503 -37.53 -27.16 16.42
CA VAL A 503 -37.36 -28.09 15.30
C VAL A 503 -36.73 -29.40 15.77
N SER A 504 -36.79 -30.43 14.93
CA SER A 504 -35.95 -31.61 15.08
C SER A 504 -34.61 -31.40 14.36
N GLY A 505 -33.52 -31.95 14.92
CA GLY A 505 -32.19 -31.88 14.30
C GLY A 505 -31.31 -30.75 14.83
N THR A 506 -30.76 -29.93 13.94
CA THR A 506 -29.73 -28.93 14.27
C THR A 506 -30.31 -27.53 14.45
N SER A 507 -29.78 -26.79 15.44
CA SER A 507 -30.14 -25.37 15.62
C SER A 507 -29.55 -24.52 14.51
N SER A 508 -30.32 -23.56 13.98
CA SER A 508 -29.86 -22.68 12.90
C SER A 508 -30.49 -21.29 12.96
N ALA A 509 -29.72 -20.26 12.64
CA ALA A 509 -30.23 -18.93 12.30
C ALA A 509 -30.43 -18.80 10.78
N LEU A 510 -31.59 -18.29 10.38
CA LEU A 510 -31.95 -17.97 9.01
C LEU A 510 -31.82 -16.45 8.83
N ILE A 511 -30.73 -16.02 8.21
CA ILE A 511 -30.35 -14.63 8.08
C ILE A 511 -30.98 -14.03 6.83
N HIS A 512 -31.80 -13.02 7.04
CA HIS A 512 -32.47 -12.25 6.00
C HIS A 512 -31.78 -10.90 5.79
N ASP A 513 -31.87 -10.42 4.55
CA ASP A 513 -31.47 -9.09 4.11
C ASP A 513 -32.57 -8.54 3.20
N HIS A 514 -33.12 -7.40 3.59
CA HIS A 514 -34.31 -6.78 3.04
C HIS A 514 -35.51 -7.74 2.95
N GLY A 515 -35.66 -8.60 3.96
CA GLY A 515 -36.75 -9.58 4.03
C GLY A 515 -36.54 -10.83 3.15
N VAL A 516 -35.43 -10.94 2.43
CA VAL A 516 -35.09 -12.11 1.61
C VAL A 516 -34.10 -12.98 2.37
N LEU A 517 -34.37 -14.29 2.46
CA LEU A 517 -33.45 -15.25 3.07
C LEU A 517 -32.15 -15.34 2.25
N ARG A 518 -31.01 -15.05 2.87
CA ARG A 518 -29.69 -15.08 2.21
C ARG A 518 -28.82 -16.24 2.67
N GLN A 519 -28.82 -16.54 3.97
CA GLN A 519 -27.85 -17.46 4.55
C GLN A 519 -28.44 -18.23 5.73
N ARG A 520 -27.95 -19.45 5.92
CA ARG A 520 -28.20 -20.27 7.11
C ARG A 520 -26.92 -20.41 7.91
N LEU A 521 -26.99 -20.14 9.22
CA LEU A 521 -25.88 -20.28 10.16
C LEU A 521 -26.22 -21.34 11.21
N THR A 522 -25.35 -22.33 11.42
CA THR A 522 -25.53 -23.32 12.48
C THR A 522 -25.25 -22.69 13.85
N LEU A 523 -26.12 -22.98 14.83
CA LEU A 523 -25.98 -22.46 16.19
C LEU A 523 -25.73 -23.61 17.18
N ASP A 524 -24.83 -23.40 18.15
CA ASP A 524 -24.67 -24.30 19.30
C ASP A 524 -25.71 -23.96 20.39
N VAL A 525 -26.96 -24.32 20.11
CA VAL A 525 -28.13 -24.06 20.99
C VAL A 525 -28.95 -25.34 21.15
N ALA A 526 -29.42 -25.60 22.37
CA ALA A 526 -30.32 -26.72 22.68
C ALA A 526 -31.51 -26.25 23.57
N PRO A 527 -32.77 -26.68 23.33
CA PRO A 527 -33.21 -27.60 22.28
C PRO A 527 -33.02 -27.01 20.90
N ALA A 528 -33.17 -27.87 19.89
CA ALA A 528 -32.97 -27.49 18.50
C ALA A 528 -34.00 -26.42 18.08
N ILE A 529 -33.51 -25.30 17.57
CA ILE A 529 -34.34 -24.16 17.13
C ILE A 529 -33.97 -23.70 15.73
N HIS A 530 -34.96 -23.21 14.99
CA HIS A 530 -34.70 -22.28 13.89
C HIS A 530 -35.03 -20.86 14.33
N LEU A 531 -34.15 -19.90 14.02
CA LEU A 531 -34.28 -18.48 14.36
C LEU A 531 -34.23 -17.64 13.07
N ALA A 532 -35.36 -17.11 12.61
CA ALA A 532 -35.41 -16.22 11.45
C ALA A 532 -35.29 -14.76 11.90
N ILE A 533 -34.23 -14.07 11.44
CA ILE A 533 -33.92 -12.68 11.79
C ILE A 533 -33.42 -11.89 10.59
N GLU A 534 -33.61 -10.58 10.63
CA GLU A 534 -32.98 -9.60 9.74
C GLU A 534 -31.64 -9.17 10.36
N ALA A 535 -30.53 -9.65 9.78
CA ALA A 535 -29.18 -9.39 10.30
C ALA A 535 -28.15 -9.39 9.16
N PRO A 536 -28.21 -8.39 8.26
CA PRO A 536 -27.33 -8.33 7.09
C PRO A 536 -25.85 -8.23 7.48
N ASP A 537 -25.53 -7.71 8.67
CA ASP A 537 -24.19 -7.63 9.25
C ASP A 537 -23.54 -9.01 9.50
N LEU A 538 -24.33 -10.07 9.57
CA LEU A 538 -23.82 -11.44 9.72
C LEU A 538 -23.50 -12.11 8.38
N LEU A 539 -23.88 -11.51 7.25
CA LEU A 539 -23.63 -12.04 5.90
C LEU A 539 -22.17 -11.90 5.48
N ASP A 540 -21.66 -12.86 4.72
CA ASP A 540 -20.33 -12.78 4.09
C ASP A 540 -20.38 -11.92 2.82
N ASP A 541 -19.47 -10.96 2.66
CA ASP A 541 -19.33 -10.16 1.42
C ASP A 541 -19.07 -11.04 0.18
N ALA A 542 -18.56 -12.26 0.37
CA ALA A 542 -18.32 -13.25 -0.69
C ALA A 542 -19.56 -14.10 -1.06
N ALA A 543 -20.76 -13.70 -0.64
CA ALA A 543 -21.99 -14.42 -0.99
C ALA A 543 -22.28 -14.31 -2.50
N ALA A 544 -22.47 -15.48 -3.13
CA ALA A 544 -23.01 -15.60 -4.49
C ALA A 544 -24.34 -14.82 -4.62
N PRO A 545 -24.72 -14.37 -5.83
CA PRO A 545 -25.91 -13.54 -6.03
C PRO A 545 -27.15 -14.19 -5.42
N ALA A 546 -28.03 -13.32 -4.91
CA ALA A 546 -29.33 -13.68 -4.36
C ALA A 546 -29.98 -14.79 -5.20
N ARG A 547 -30.10 -16.00 -4.66
CA ARG A 547 -31.22 -16.83 -5.05
C ARG A 547 -32.34 -16.40 -4.14
N GLU A 548 -33.29 -15.66 -4.71
CA GLU A 548 -34.60 -15.45 -4.10
C GLU A 548 -35.17 -16.85 -3.87
N LEU A 549 -34.95 -17.38 -2.67
CA LEU A 549 -35.47 -18.67 -2.26
C LEU A 549 -36.92 -18.44 -1.90
N ASP A 550 -37.75 -18.46 -2.94
CA ASP A 550 -39.19 -18.56 -2.76
C ASP A 550 -39.44 -19.83 -1.95
N LEU A 551 -39.90 -19.67 -0.70
CA LEU A 551 -40.27 -20.79 0.15
C LEU A 551 -41.66 -21.33 -0.26
N ALA A 552 -42.25 -20.92 -1.38
CA ALA A 552 -43.39 -21.59 -1.96
C ALA A 552 -43.09 -23.07 -2.28
N GLY A 553 -43.83 -23.98 -1.65
CA GLY A 553 -43.68 -25.43 -1.78
C GLY A 553 -44.14 -26.19 -0.55
N GLY A 554 -44.15 -27.52 -0.63
CA GLY A 554 -44.42 -28.37 0.54
C GLY A 554 -43.28 -28.30 1.57
N VAL A 555 -43.57 -28.65 2.82
CA VAL A 555 -42.60 -28.62 3.95
C VAL A 555 -41.30 -29.38 3.62
N ALA A 556 -41.40 -30.50 2.89
CA ALA A 556 -40.24 -31.29 2.47
C ALA A 556 -39.31 -30.55 1.50
N ASP A 557 -39.87 -29.82 0.52
CA ASP A 557 -39.09 -29.03 -0.45
C ASP A 557 -38.42 -27.83 0.23
N GLN A 558 -39.11 -27.17 1.17
CA GLN A 558 -38.55 -26.09 1.97
C GLN A 558 -37.36 -26.56 2.79
N LEU A 559 -37.47 -27.72 3.46
CA LEU A 559 -36.38 -28.31 4.24
C LEU A 559 -35.20 -28.76 3.35
N ALA A 560 -35.46 -29.28 2.16
CA ALA A 560 -34.42 -29.63 1.19
C ALA A 560 -33.65 -28.40 0.71
N ARG A 561 -34.37 -27.31 0.39
CA ARG A 561 -33.78 -26.02 0.00
C ARG A 561 -32.96 -25.38 1.13
N LEU A 562 -33.41 -25.50 2.38
CA LEU A 562 -32.66 -25.03 3.56
C LEU A 562 -31.39 -25.85 3.84
N ARG A 563 -31.29 -27.09 3.34
CA ARG A 563 -30.06 -27.90 3.42
C ARG A 563 -29.08 -27.56 2.29
N ASP A 564 -29.57 -27.10 1.14
CA ASP A 564 -28.75 -26.72 -0.03
C ASP A 564 -28.04 -25.36 0.15
N LEU A 565 -28.57 -24.50 1.03
CA LEU A 565 -27.84 -23.34 1.59
C LEU A 565 -26.68 -23.86 2.46
N GLY A 566 -25.55 -24.15 1.83
CA GLY A 566 -24.40 -24.83 2.43
C GLY A 566 -24.01 -24.33 3.83
N GLU A 567 -23.71 -25.28 4.71
CA GLU A 567 -23.30 -25.06 6.10
C GLU A 567 -21.95 -24.30 6.14
N ARG A 568 -21.89 -23.17 6.85
CA ARG A 568 -20.65 -22.42 7.04
C ARG A 568 -20.37 -22.15 8.52
N GLY A 569 -19.08 -22.21 8.86
CA GLY A 569 -18.58 -22.06 10.21
C GLY A 569 -18.81 -20.68 10.82
N ALA A 570 -18.89 -20.68 12.15
CA ALA A 570 -19.13 -19.55 13.03
C ALA A 570 -18.22 -18.32 12.77
N LYS A 571 -18.83 -17.14 12.52
CA LYS A 571 -18.17 -15.82 12.57
C LYS A 571 -17.97 -15.31 14.01
N PRO A 572 -17.08 -14.33 14.26
CA PRO A 572 -16.89 -13.73 15.59
C PRO A 572 -18.19 -13.23 16.27
N GLY A 573 -19.22 -12.80 15.52
CA GLY A 573 -20.53 -12.40 16.06
C GLY A 573 -21.50 -13.55 16.39
N SER A 574 -21.21 -14.77 15.93
CA SER A 574 -22.10 -15.93 16.10
C SER A 574 -22.18 -16.45 17.54
N ALA A 575 -21.15 -16.19 18.37
CA ALA A 575 -21.16 -16.58 19.78
C ALA A 575 -22.18 -15.76 20.60
N THR A 576 -22.26 -14.45 20.34
CA THR A 576 -23.26 -13.58 20.97
C THR A 576 -24.66 -13.94 20.49
N LEU A 577 -24.82 -14.22 19.19
CA LEU A 577 -26.09 -14.70 18.65
C LEU A 577 -26.51 -16.04 19.26
N ALA A 578 -25.59 -17.01 19.40
CA ALA A 578 -25.87 -18.30 20.02
C ALA A 578 -26.30 -18.15 21.49
N LYS A 579 -25.67 -17.23 22.24
CA LYS A 579 -26.08 -16.91 23.62
C LYS A 579 -27.50 -16.32 23.67
N ASP A 580 -27.78 -15.31 22.86
CA ASP A 580 -29.11 -14.67 22.80
C ASP A 580 -30.18 -15.69 22.33
N ALA A 581 -29.84 -16.55 21.36
CA ALA A 581 -30.69 -17.60 20.85
C ALA A 581 -30.96 -18.72 21.87
N GLN A 582 -29.97 -19.07 22.71
CA GLN A 582 -30.14 -20.02 23.81
C GLN A 582 -31.12 -19.49 24.87
N GLU A 583 -31.04 -18.20 25.19
CA GLU A 583 -31.99 -17.57 26.13
C GLU A 583 -33.39 -17.49 25.53
N LEU A 584 -33.50 -17.16 24.23
CA LEU A 584 -34.76 -17.21 23.50
C LEU A 584 -35.35 -18.62 23.42
N ALA A 585 -34.54 -19.67 23.27
CA ALA A 585 -35.02 -21.05 23.28
C ALA A 585 -35.68 -21.41 24.63
N VAL A 586 -35.10 -20.96 25.75
CA VAL A 586 -35.70 -21.12 27.09
C VAL A 586 -37.02 -20.35 27.19
N GLY A 587 -37.05 -19.10 26.71
CA GLY A 587 -38.28 -18.29 26.66
C GLY A 587 -39.37 -18.90 25.77
N LEU A 588 -38.98 -19.47 24.63
CA LEU A 588 -39.86 -20.16 23.69
C LEU A 588 -40.52 -21.38 24.35
N LEU A 589 -39.74 -22.22 25.06
CA LEU A 589 -40.29 -23.36 25.79
C LEU A 589 -41.34 -22.93 26.81
N ALA A 590 -41.04 -21.89 27.60
CA ALA A 590 -42.00 -21.36 28.58
C ALA A 590 -43.29 -20.87 27.90
N ALA A 591 -43.19 -20.18 26.75
CA ALA A 591 -44.33 -19.71 25.99
C ALA A 591 -45.16 -20.84 25.36
N ILE A 592 -44.51 -21.91 24.88
CA ILE A 592 -45.18 -23.09 24.33
C ILE A 592 -45.92 -23.84 25.44
N PHE A 593 -45.29 -24.06 26.60
CA PHE A 593 -45.92 -24.78 27.72
C PHE A 593 -47.05 -24.01 28.42
N ALA A 594 -47.14 -22.70 28.20
CA ALA A 594 -48.29 -21.89 28.63
C ALA A 594 -49.52 -22.07 27.72
N THR A 595 -49.40 -22.74 26.57
CA THR A 595 -50.47 -22.91 25.58
C THR A 595 -51.15 -24.28 25.73
N PRO A 596 -52.48 -24.41 25.48
CA PRO A 596 -53.15 -25.72 25.45
C PRO A 596 -52.52 -26.69 24.44
N GLY A 597 -52.46 -27.99 24.77
CA GLY A 597 -51.87 -29.03 23.90
C GLY A 597 -50.40 -29.40 24.20
N ARG A 598 -49.80 -28.83 25.26
CA ARG A 598 -48.40 -29.03 25.66
C ARG A 598 -47.93 -30.48 25.84
N ASP A 599 -48.83 -31.42 26.12
CA ASP A 599 -48.47 -32.83 26.35
C ASP A 599 -48.35 -33.64 25.04
N SER A 600 -48.85 -33.09 23.93
CA SER A 600 -48.93 -33.72 22.60
C SER A 600 -47.74 -33.39 21.67
N LEU A 601 -46.60 -32.98 22.23
CA LEU A 601 -45.42 -32.68 21.41
C LEU A 601 -44.92 -33.92 20.63
N PRO A 602 -44.44 -33.74 19.38
CA PRO A 602 -43.78 -34.80 18.62
C PRO A 602 -42.60 -35.41 19.40
N ILE A 603 -42.37 -36.71 19.21
CA ILE A 603 -41.35 -37.47 19.95
C ILE A 603 -39.95 -36.87 19.73
N GLU A 604 -39.65 -36.44 18.51
CA GLU A 604 -38.36 -35.85 18.15
C GLU A 604 -38.11 -34.52 18.89
N ILE A 605 -39.17 -33.74 19.14
CA ILE A 605 -39.09 -32.51 19.93
C ILE A 605 -38.90 -32.84 21.41
N LYS A 606 -39.62 -33.84 21.93
CA LYS A 606 -39.42 -34.32 23.32
C LYS A 606 -37.98 -34.79 23.55
N GLN A 607 -37.40 -35.53 22.60
CA GLN A 607 -35.99 -35.95 22.63
C GLN A 607 -35.04 -34.75 22.59
N SER A 608 -35.30 -33.74 21.75
CA SER A 608 -34.48 -32.52 21.70
C SER A 608 -34.49 -31.74 23.03
N ILE A 609 -35.67 -31.63 23.66
CA ILE A 609 -35.84 -31.00 24.98
C ILE A 609 -35.14 -31.83 26.07
N ARG A 610 -35.28 -33.16 26.03
CA ARG A 610 -34.60 -34.07 26.95
C ARG A 610 -33.09 -33.90 26.87
N LEU A 611 -32.52 -33.89 25.66
CA LEU A 611 -31.08 -33.65 25.45
C LEU A 611 -30.65 -32.29 26.04
N ALA A 612 -31.45 -31.24 25.86
CA ALA A 612 -31.17 -29.92 26.42
C ALA A 612 -31.21 -29.89 27.96
N LEU A 613 -32.06 -30.71 28.59
CA LEU A 613 -32.14 -30.86 30.05
C LEU A 613 -30.95 -31.65 30.61
N VAL A 614 -30.58 -32.77 29.99
CA VAL A 614 -29.46 -33.59 30.47
C VAL A 614 -28.11 -32.87 30.30
N THR A 615 -28.00 -31.96 29.32
CA THR A 615 -26.83 -31.10 29.10
C THR A 615 -26.87 -29.77 29.86
N ARG A 616 -27.90 -29.52 30.69
CA ARG A 616 -28.14 -28.26 31.43
C ARG A 616 -28.23 -26.99 30.59
N ARG A 617 -28.48 -27.10 29.28
CA ARG A 617 -28.74 -25.94 28.40
C ARG A 617 -30.10 -25.30 28.71
N VAL A 618 -31.04 -26.09 29.21
CA VAL A 618 -32.35 -25.62 29.72
C VAL A 618 -32.46 -25.89 31.22
N PRO A 619 -32.94 -24.93 32.02
CA PRO A 619 -33.16 -25.16 33.45
C PRO A 619 -34.38 -26.06 33.66
N ARG A 620 -34.27 -27.01 34.62
CA ARG A 620 -35.33 -27.99 34.92
C ARG A 620 -36.71 -27.36 35.10
N ARG A 621 -36.78 -26.24 35.83
CA ARG A 621 -38.03 -25.48 36.10
C ARG A 621 -38.76 -24.99 34.84
N ALA A 622 -38.07 -24.90 33.71
CA ALA A 622 -38.66 -24.47 32.44
C ALA A 622 -39.39 -25.60 31.70
N VAL A 623 -39.20 -26.86 32.09
CA VAL A 623 -39.87 -28.01 31.46
C VAL A 623 -40.79 -28.69 32.45
N LYS A 624 -42.09 -28.71 32.15
CA LYS A 624 -43.15 -29.26 33.02
C LYS A 624 -43.99 -30.32 32.32
N ILE A 625 -43.37 -31.04 31.39
CA ILE A 625 -44.03 -32.05 30.57
C ILE A 625 -43.22 -33.36 30.60
N PRO A 626 -43.85 -34.51 30.30
CA PRO A 626 -43.15 -35.78 30.19
C PRO A 626 -42.22 -35.81 28.98
N VAL A 627 -40.91 -35.95 29.22
CA VAL A 627 -39.86 -35.96 28.19
C VAL A 627 -38.88 -37.13 28.34
N PHE A 628 -38.94 -37.89 29.42
CA PHE A 628 -38.11 -39.08 29.62
C PHE A 628 -38.91 -40.33 29.31
N GLU A 629 -38.39 -41.17 28.42
CA GLU A 629 -39.01 -42.43 28.05
C GLU A 629 -38.53 -43.52 29.01
N LEU A 630 -39.44 -44.38 29.47
CA LEU A 630 -39.12 -45.60 30.21
C LEU A 630 -39.04 -46.79 29.24
N VAL A 631 -38.38 -47.86 29.66
CA VAL A 631 -38.24 -49.09 28.85
C VAL A 631 -39.57 -49.76 28.49
N ASP A 632 -40.66 -49.44 29.20
CA ASP A 632 -42.02 -49.90 28.92
C ASP A 632 -42.77 -49.03 27.89
N GLY A 633 -42.12 -47.98 27.37
CA GLY A 633 -42.66 -47.03 26.40
C GLY A 633 -43.47 -45.87 27.00
N SER A 634 -43.66 -45.84 28.31
CA SER A 634 -44.29 -44.69 28.99
C SER A 634 -43.34 -43.49 29.07
N TRP A 635 -43.91 -42.29 29.14
CA TRP A 635 -43.15 -41.04 29.23
C TRP A 635 -43.41 -40.37 30.57
N VAL A 636 -42.33 -39.96 31.23
CA VAL A 636 -42.35 -39.36 32.57
C VAL A 636 -41.63 -38.01 32.60
N ASP A 637 -41.96 -37.22 33.61
CA ASP A 637 -41.30 -35.93 33.87
C ASP A 637 -39.90 -36.11 34.49
N ILE A 638 -39.18 -35.00 34.60
CA ILE A 638 -37.84 -34.98 35.20
C ILE A 638 -37.88 -35.24 36.72
N ASP A 639 -38.99 -34.96 37.40
CA ASP A 639 -39.13 -35.13 38.84
C ASP A 639 -39.10 -36.63 39.20
N VAL A 640 -39.49 -37.51 38.28
CA VAL A 640 -39.38 -38.97 38.43
C VAL A 640 -37.92 -39.42 38.56
N ILE A 641 -37.00 -38.83 37.78
CA ILE A 641 -35.56 -39.11 37.89
C ILE A 641 -35.07 -38.70 39.27
N ASP A 642 -35.46 -37.50 39.72
CA ASP A 642 -35.06 -37.00 41.04
C ASP A 642 -35.59 -37.89 42.17
N ARG A 643 -36.82 -38.43 42.05
CA ARG A 643 -37.36 -39.43 42.99
C ARG A 643 -36.56 -40.73 43.01
N GLN A 644 -36.17 -41.26 41.84
CA GLN A 644 -35.37 -42.48 41.75
C GLN A 644 -33.98 -42.26 42.39
N ILE A 645 -33.34 -41.12 42.11
CA ILE A 645 -32.05 -40.76 42.72
C ILE A 645 -32.18 -40.58 44.24
N ALA A 646 -33.22 -39.90 44.72
CA ALA A 646 -33.43 -39.68 46.15
C ALA A 646 -33.69 -41.00 46.91
N LYS A 647 -34.43 -41.93 46.31
CA LYS A 647 -34.75 -43.23 46.93
C LYS A 647 -33.58 -44.21 46.89
N TYR A 648 -32.85 -44.26 45.78
CA TYR A 648 -31.87 -45.33 45.51
C TYR A 648 -30.41 -44.87 45.38
N GLY A 649 -30.15 -43.56 45.50
CA GLY A 649 -28.85 -42.95 45.27
C GLY A 649 -28.49 -42.75 43.80
N ASN A 650 -29.17 -43.44 42.88
CA ASN A 650 -29.02 -43.25 41.43
C ASN A 650 -30.29 -43.65 40.66
N ALA A 651 -30.41 -43.14 39.45
CA ALA A 651 -31.42 -43.54 38.46
C ALA A 651 -30.80 -44.50 37.44
N TRP A 652 -31.59 -45.48 36.99
CA TRP A 652 -31.14 -46.51 36.04
C TRP A 652 -31.54 -46.14 34.63
N ALA A 653 -30.60 -46.21 33.70
CA ALA A 653 -30.88 -46.00 32.29
C ALA A 653 -30.22 -47.06 31.43
N VAL A 654 -30.78 -47.31 30.25
CA VAL A 654 -30.22 -48.19 29.22
C VAL A 654 -30.22 -47.48 27.87
N THR A 655 -29.31 -47.90 26.99
CA THR A 655 -29.16 -47.30 25.66
C THR A 655 -29.94 -48.00 24.56
N SER A 656 -30.52 -49.15 24.87
CA SER A 656 -31.30 -49.97 23.95
C SER A 656 -32.53 -50.52 24.66
N PRO A 657 -33.67 -50.63 23.96
CA PRO A 657 -34.86 -51.28 24.53
C PRO A 657 -34.53 -52.67 25.06
N THR A 658 -35.00 -52.98 26.27
CA THR A 658 -34.75 -54.26 26.93
C THR A 658 -36.04 -54.79 27.55
N ARG A 659 -36.14 -56.12 27.65
CA ARG A 659 -37.21 -56.80 28.40
C ARG A 659 -36.80 -57.14 29.83
N ALA A 660 -35.54 -56.91 30.19
CA ALA A 660 -35.07 -57.11 31.55
C ALA A 660 -35.75 -56.09 32.48
N VAL A 661 -36.26 -56.58 33.60
CA VAL A 661 -37.00 -55.75 34.58
C VAL A 661 -36.18 -55.73 35.87
N PRO A 662 -36.12 -54.61 36.59
CA PRO A 662 -35.53 -54.58 37.92
C PRO A 662 -36.15 -55.61 38.86
N LEU A 663 -35.39 -56.03 39.87
CA LEU A 663 -35.89 -56.94 40.91
C LEU A 663 -36.76 -56.23 41.96
N ASP A 664 -36.63 -54.91 42.09
CA ASP A 664 -37.49 -54.03 42.88
C ASP A 664 -38.51 -53.35 41.95
N ASP A 665 -39.81 -53.60 42.18
CA ASP A 665 -40.90 -53.14 41.32
C ASP A 665 -41.03 -51.60 41.28
N ASP A 666 -40.51 -50.88 42.29
CA ASP A 666 -40.53 -49.42 42.33
C ASP A 666 -39.35 -48.78 41.55
N ARG A 667 -38.39 -49.60 41.10
CA ARG A 667 -37.22 -49.14 40.34
C ARG A 667 -37.62 -48.93 38.89
N GLN A 668 -37.41 -47.73 38.37
CA GLN A 668 -37.73 -47.40 36.97
C GLN A 668 -36.46 -47.28 36.14
N VAL A 669 -36.55 -47.75 34.88
CA VAL A 669 -35.43 -47.76 33.93
C VAL A 669 -35.74 -46.84 32.76
N PHE A 670 -34.91 -45.82 32.58
CA PHE A 670 -35.03 -44.81 31.52
C PHE A 670 -34.37 -45.31 30.22
N LEU A 671 -34.98 -45.04 29.08
CA LEU A 671 -34.41 -45.25 27.76
C LEU A 671 -33.78 -43.95 27.26
N LEU A 672 -32.45 -43.93 27.17
CA LEU A 672 -31.66 -42.78 26.72
C LEU A 672 -30.79 -43.17 25.53
N THR A 673 -30.51 -42.25 24.61
CA THR A 673 -29.46 -42.50 23.61
C THR A 673 -28.08 -42.54 24.29
N PRO A 674 -27.04 -43.13 23.66
CA PRO A 674 -25.68 -43.13 24.22
C PRO A 674 -25.15 -41.74 24.59
N ALA A 675 -25.44 -40.73 23.75
CA ALA A 675 -25.06 -39.34 24.01
C ALA A 675 -25.81 -38.75 25.21
N GLU A 676 -27.12 -39.01 25.32
CA GLU A 676 -27.94 -38.56 26.44
C GLU A 676 -27.52 -39.23 27.75
N LEU A 677 -27.22 -40.53 27.73
CA LEU A 677 -26.73 -41.25 28.90
C LEU A 677 -25.40 -40.70 29.38
N SER A 678 -24.45 -40.48 28.46
CA SER A 678 -23.15 -39.88 28.79
C SER A 678 -23.31 -38.49 29.42
N ALA A 679 -24.15 -37.62 28.82
CA ALA A 679 -24.46 -36.31 29.37
C ALA A 679 -25.17 -36.39 30.73
N ALA A 680 -26.12 -37.32 30.87
CA ALA A 680 -26.89 -37.53 32.09
C ALA A 680 -25.99 -38.04 33.22
N SER A 681 -25.11 -39.02 32.99
CA SER A 681 -24.19 -39.55 34.01
C SER A 681 -23.20 -38.52 34.54
N GLY A 682 -22.76 -37.58 33.69
CA GLY A 682 -21.88 -36.47 34.13
C GLY A 682 -22.62 -35.39 34.93
N THR A 683 -23.95 -35.35 34.86
CA THR A 683 -24.77 -34.22 35.30
C THR A 683 -25.75 -34.57 36.41
N TYR A 684 -26.22 -35.81 36.41
CA TYR A 684 -27.19 -36.45 37.28
C TYR A 684 -26.58 -37.78 37.75
N ALA A 685 -27.02 -38.31 38.90
CA ALA A 685 -26.63 -39.66 39.34
C ALA A 685 -27.38 -40.73 38.52
N VAL A 686 -27.19 -40.74 37.20
CA VAL A 686 -27.77 -41.71 36.27
C VAL A 686 -26.67 -42.68 35.84
N ILE A 687 -26.92 -43.99 35.92
CA ILE A 687 -25.95 -45.03 35.54
C ILE A 687 -26.49 -45.90 34.40
N ASP A 688 -25.58 -46.50 33.63
CA ASP A 688 -25.92 -47.61 32.74
C ASP A 688 -26.26 -48.84 33.58
N ALA A 689 -27.53 -49.23 33.54
CA ALA A 689 -28.07 -50.34 34.32
C ALA A 689 -28.01 -51.69 33.60
N THR A 690 -27.39 -51.79 32.42
CA THR A 690 -27.36 -53.03 31.63
C THR A 690 -26.82 -54.22 32.43
N SER A 691 -25.71 -54.03 33.15
CA SER A 691 -25.13 -55.08 34.01
C SER A 691 -25.98 -55.37 35.25
N GLU A 692 -26.57 -54.33 35.86
CA GLU A 692 -27.44 -54.48 37.04
C GLU A 692 -28.71 -55.27 36.71
N LEU A 693 -29.31 -54.99 35.55
CA LEU A 693 -30.47 -55.72 35.05
C LEU A 693 -30.14 -57.18 34.73
N ALA A 694 -28.95 -57.48 34.20
CA ALA A 694 -28.50 -58.85 33.99
C ALA A 694 -28.31 -59.61 35.31
N LEU A 695 -27.81 -58.93 36.36
CA LEU A 695 -27.72 -59.48 37.71
C LEU A 695 -29.11 -59.71 38.32
N ASP A 696 -30.06 -58.79 38.11
CA ASP A 696 -31.46 -58.96 38.54
C ASP A 696 -32.14 -60.15 37.87
N ASP A 697 -31.95 -60.34 36.57
CA ASP A 697 -32.46 -61.49 35.83
C ASP A 697 -31.82 -62.80 36.31
N LYS A 698 -30.53 -62.79 36.65
CA LYS A 698 -29.84 -63.95 37.26
C LYS A 698 -30.38 -64.25 38.65
N ALA A 699 -30.55 -63.23 39.49
CA ALA A 699 -31.14 -63.34 40.82
C ALA A 699 -32.57 -63.89 40.77
N ARG A 700 -33.40 -63.41 39.84
CA ARG A 700 -34.77 -63.91 39.65
C ARG A 700 -34.79 -65.39 39.26
N ARG A 701 -33.93 -65.82 38.34
CA ARG A 701 -33.79 -67.23 37.95
C ARG A 701 -33.31 -68.09 39.12
N ASN A 702 -32.32 -67.63 39.89
CA ASN A 702 -31.82 -68.36 41.05
C ASN A 702 -32.86 -68.46 42.18
N ARG A 703 -33.61 -67.38 42.43
CA ARG A 703 -34.76 -67.36 43.36
C ARG A 703 -35.96 -68.18 42.87
N ALA A 704 -35.99 -68.57 41.60
CA ALA A 704 -37.03 -69.44 41.06
C ALA A 704 -36.62 -70.93 41.07
N LYS A 705 -35.37 -71.27 41.43
CA LYS A 705 -34.93 -72.68 41.56
C LYS A 705 -35.84 -73.41 42.56
N PRO A 706 -36.28 -74.65 42.25
CA PRO A 706 -37.04 -75.46 43.19
C PRO A 706 -36.32 -75.61 44.53
N LEU A 707 -37.08 -75.59 45.64
CA LEU A 707 -36.52 -75.89 46.96
C LEU A 707 -36.07 -77.35 47.00
N ALA A 708 -34.93 -77.61 47.63
CA ALA A 708 -34.46 -78.96 47.88
C ALA A 708 -35.46 -79.69 48.78
N THR A 709 -35.77 -80.94 48.45
CA THR A 709 -36.69 -81.78 49.22
C THR A 709 -35.97 -82.62 50.28
N SER A 710 -34.65 -82.81 50.14
CA SER A 710 -33.78 -83.44 51.13
C SER A 710 -32.35 -82.88 51.06
N LEU A 711 -31.59 -83.06 52.14
CA LEU A 711 -30.17 -82.68 52.25
C LEU A 711 -29.31 -83.94 52.27
N ASP A 712 -29.57 -84.86 51.34
CA ASP A 712 -28.79 -86.08 51.20
C ASP A 712 -27.61 -85.86 50.25
N LEU A 713 -26.44 -86.34 50.65
CA LEU A 713 -25.29 -86.42 49.75
C LEU A 713 -25.58 -87.42 48.63
N ARG A 714 -25.39 -86.99 47.38
CA ARG A 714 -25.48 -87.87 46.21
C ARG A 714 -24.18 -88.67 46.10
N GLY A 715 -24.27 -89.94 45.70
CA GLY A 715 -23.09 -90.78 45.48
C GLY A 715 -22.44 -91.32 46.77
N ARG A 716 -23.23 -91.89 47.68
CA ARG A 716 -22.75 -92.45 48.95
C ARG A 716 -21.67 -93.53 48.79
N ASP A 717 -21.60 -94.18 47.63
CA ASP A 717 -20.56 -95.16 47.28
C ASP A 717 -19.14 -94.57 47.28
N TYR A 718 -19.02 -93.24 47.21
CA TYR A 718 -17.75 -92.51 47.17
C TYR A 718 -17.32 -91.94 48.53
N LEU A 719 -18.07 -92.23 49.60
CA LEU A 719 -17.84 -91.67 50.93
C LEU A 719 -17.14 -92.67 51.85
N LEU A 720 -16.08 -92.21 52.51
CA LEU A 720 -15.38 -92.93 53.57
C LEU A 720 -16.18 -92.92 54.88
N ALA A 721 -16.81 -91.78 55.17
CA ALA A 721 -17.65 -91.56 56.35
C ALA A 721 -18.59 -90.37 56.12
N GLU A 722 -19.72 -90.37 56.81
CA GLU A 722 -20.69 -89.27 56.86
C GLU A 722 -20.86 -88.79 58.30
N ALA A 723 -21.02 -87.47 58.47
CA ALA A 723 -21.36 -86.83 59.73
C ALA A 723 -22.57 -85.91 59.52
N PRO A 724 -23.67 -86.08 60.28
CA PRO A 724 -24.78 -85.14 60.24
C PRO A 724 -24.41 -83.82 60.90
N LEU A 725 -24.98 -82.73 60.40
CA LEU A 725 -25.01 -81.44 61.07
C LEU A 725 -26.37 -81.33 61.78
N ASP A 726 -26.37 -81.43 63.11
CA ASP A 726 -27.58 -81.55 63.95
C ASP A 726 -28.31 -80.21 64.19
N GLY A 727 -28.08 -79.19 63.35
CA GLY A 727 -28.79 -77.92 63.43
C GLY A 727 -30.25 -78.01 62.98
N ASP A 728 -30.98 -76.93 63.20
CA ASP A 728 -32.37 -76.74 62.76
C ASP A 728 -32.48 -76.07 61.37
N GLY A 729 -31.37 -75.55 60.84
CA GLY A 729 -31.30 -74.76 59.62
C GLY A 729 -31.68 -73.28 59.80
N VAL A 730 -32.01 -72.85 61.02
CA VAL A 730 -32.46 -71.48 61.34
C VAL A 730 -31.49 -70.79 62.30
N THR A 731 -31.11 -71.48 63.36
CA THR A 731 -30.15 -71.00 64.37
C THR A 731 -28.78 -71.63 64.22
N LYS A 732 -28.71 -72.85 63.65
CA LYS A 732 -27.48 -73.59 63.33
C LYS A 732 -27.63 -74.33 62.00
N PRO A 733 -26.53 -74.55 61.25
CA PRO A 733 -26.59 -75.24 59.96
C PRO A 733 -27.04 -76.69 60.14
N ARG A 734 -27.90 -77.16 59.23
CA ARG A 734 -28.35 -78.55 59.15
C ARG A 734 -27.91 -79.19 57.84
N GLY A 735 -27.69 -80.49 57.81
CA GLY A 735 -27.28 -81.19 56.60
C GLY A 735 -26.32 -82.33 56.87
N VAL A 736 -25.47 -82.64 55.89
CA VAL A 736 -24.54 -83.77 55.97
C VAL A 736 -23.20 -83.38 55.36
N VAL A 737 -22.11 -83.73 56.05
CA VAL A 737 -20.74 -83.63 55.55
C VAL A 737 -20.19 -85.04 55.37
N GLY A 738 -19.65 -85.33 54.19
CA GLY A 738 -19.08 -86.62 53.86
C GLY A 738 -17.59 -86.49 53.51
N ALA A 739 -16.76 -87.35 54.10
CA ALA A 739 -15.36 -87.48 53.72
C ALA A 739 -15.27 -88.36 52.46
N LEU A 740 -14.62 -87.87 51.40
CA LEU A 740 -14.52 -88.58 50.12
C LEU A 740 -13.39 -89.61 50.11
N LEU A 741 -13.57 -90.71 49.36
CA LEU A 741 -12.48 -91.61 49.00
C LEU A 741 -11.44 -90.89 48.13
N PRO A 742 -10.14 -91.26 48.19
CA PRO A 742 -9.09 -90.55 47.45
C PRO A 742 -9.32 -90.41 45.95
N HIS A 743 -9.96 -91.40 45.31
CA HIS A 743 -10.25 -91.37 43.87
C HIS A 743 -11.48 -90.51 43.50
N ALA A 744 -12.23 -90.01 44.48
CA ALA A 744 -13.43 -89.19 44.30
C ALA A 744 -13.19 -87.70 44.65
N VAL A 745 -11.94 -87.27 44.76
CA VAL A 745 -11.55 -85.89 45.14
C VAL A 745 -12.17 -84.81 44.26
N GLU A 746 -12.50 -85.11 43.00
CA GLU A 746 -13.12 -84.18 42.06
C GLU A 746 -14.57 -83.81 42.43
N GLN A 747 -15.23 -84.60 43.28
CA GLN A 747 -16.60 -84.32 43.77
C GLN A 747 -16.63 -83.36 44.97
N ARG A 748 -15.46 -82.88 45.40
CA ARG A 748 -15.29 -82.00 46.55
C ARG A 748 -16.02 -80.67 46.37
N GLY A 749 -16.73 -80.23 47.40
CA GLY A 749 -17.41 -78.94 47.40
C GLY A 749 -18.51 -78.81 48.46
N VAL A 750 -19.09 -77.61 48.54
CA VAL A 750 -20.22 -77.31 49.44
C VAL A 750 -21.44 -76.95 48.60
N TYR A 751 -22.49 -77.77 48.71
CA TYR A 751 -23.83 -77.51 48.24
C TYR A 751 -24.61 -76.75 49.33
N ALA A 752 -24.39 -75.44 49.39
CA ALA A 752 -25.07 -74.58 50.35
C ALA A 752 -26.51 -74.27 49.92
N HIS A 753 -27.40 -74.22 50.89
CA HIS A 753 -28.80 -73.84 50.74
C HIS A 753 -29.14 -72.77 51.77
N LYS A 754 -30.04 -71.85 51.40
CA LYS A 754 -30.69 -70.94 52.34
C LYS A 754 -32.18 -71.23 52.31
N GLU A 755 -32.74 -71.68 53.43
CA GLU A 755 -34.15 -72.07 53.54
C GLU A 755 -34.52 -73.13 52.49
N MET A 756 -33.66 -74.14 52.34
CA MET A 756 -33.71 -75.20 51.33
C MET A 756 -33.55 -74.72 49.88
N ARG A 757 -33.30 -73.43 49.61
CA ARG A 757 -33.04 -72.96 48.25
C ARG A 757 -31.59 -73.17 47.86
N PRO A 758 -31.30 -73.90 46.76
CA PRO A 758 -29.93 -74.25 46.40
C PRO A 758 -29.15 -73.06 45.82
N PHE A 759 -27.94 -72.87 46.34
CA PHE A 759 -26.88 -72.09 45.68
C PHE A 759 -26.13 -72.95 44.66
N GLU A 760 -25.20 -72.34 43.92
CA GLU A 760 -24.23 -73.09 43.11
C GLU A 760 -23.20 -73.81 43.99
N LEU A 761 -22.60 -74.87 43.44
CA LEU A 761 -21.52 -75.61 44.10
C LEU A 761 -20.35 -74.68 44.40
N MET A 762 -19.95 -74.65 45.66
CA MET A 762 -18.80 -73.88 46.11
C MET A 762 -17.59 -74.76 46.34
N THR A 763 -16.40 -74.17 46.20
CA THR A 763 -15.16 -74.84 46.58
C THR A 763 -15.19 -75.17 48.08
N ASP A 764 -14.85 -76.41 48.40
CA ASP A 764 -14.76 -76.87 49.78
C ASP A 764 -13.60 -76.18 50.51
N PRO A 765 -13.82 -75.54 51.66
CA PRO A 765 -12.78 -74.91 52.47
C PRO A 765 -11.93 -75.89 53.29
N CYS A 766 -12.36 -77.15 53.46
CA CYS A 766 -11.70 -78.13 54.33
C CYS A 766 -10.32 -78.56 53.81
N ARG A 767 -9.36 -78.90 54.67
CA ARG A 767 -8.07 -79.47 54.20
C ARG A 767 -8.20 -80.91 53.70
N TRP A 768 -9.24 -81.63 54.14
CA TRP A 768 -9.57 -82.97 53.69
C TRP A 768 -10.54 -82.89 52.50
N PRO A 769 -10.54 -83.87 51.58
CA PRO A 769 -11.50 -83.87 50.49
C PRO A 769 -12.89 -84.19 51.02
N THR A 770 -13.74 -83.16 51.15
CA THR A 770 -15.11 -83.31 51.66
C THR A 770 -16.15 -82.84 50.66
N ILE A 771 -17.32 -83.47 50.71
CA ILE A 771 -18.53 -82.99 50.08
C ILE A 771 -19.55 -82.69 51.18
N ALA A 772 -20.09 -81.48 51.17
CA ALA A 772 -21.08 -81.06 52.14
C ALA A 772 -22.36 -80.62 51.43
N ILE A 773 -23.51 -81.02 51.96
CA ILE A 773 -24.80 -80.44 51.61
C ILE A 773 -25.40 -79.84 52.87
N VAL A 774 -25.60 -78.54 52.86
CA VAL A 774 -25.96 -77.80 54.07
C VAL A 774 -27.04 -76.79 53.78
N ASP A 775 -27.96 -76.62 54.73
CA ASP A 775 -28.96 -75.56 54.75
C ASP A 775 -28.79 -74.69 55.99
N ASP A 776 -28.68 -73.38 55.79
CA ASP A 776 -28.62 -72.39 56.86
C ASP A 776 -29.30 -71.09 56.42
N ALA A 777 -30.43 -70.77 57.05
CA ALA A 777 -31.20 -69.56 56.80
C ALA A 777 -30.44 -68.27 57.15
N ARG A 778 -29.34 -68.35 57.90
CA ARG A 778 -28.48 -67.20 58.26
C ARG A 778 -27.48 -66.86 57.16
N LEU A 779 -27.37 -67.67 56.10
CA LEU A 779 -26.53 -67.33 54.95
C LEU A 779 -27.07 -66.10 54.24
N GLU A 780 -26.20 -65.13 53.98
CA GLU A 780 -26.55 -63.97 53.17
C GLU A 780 -26.18 -64.26 51.72
N PRO A 781 -27.14 -64.24 50.78
CA PRO A 781 -26.85 -64.45 49.37
C PRO A 781 -26.13 -63.25 48.77
N ASP A 782 -25.31 -63.48 47.74
CA ASP A 782 -24.79 -62.44 46.88
C ASP A 782 -25.89 -61.74 46.05
N ARG A 783 -25.52 -60.69 45.32
CA ARG A 783 -26.45 -59.87 44.50
C ARG A 783 -27.24 -60.68 43.48
N ALA A 784 -26.65 -61.76 42.95
CA ALA A 784 -27.23 -62.64 41.95
C ALA A 784 -27.92 -63.87 42.55
N TRP A 785 -27.99 -64.01 43.88
CA TRP A 785 -28.48 -65.22 44.56
C TRP A 785 -27.77 -66.51 44.09
N GLU A 786 -26.53 -66.39 43.65
CA GLU A 786 -25.77 -67.50 43.08
C GLU A 786 -25.03 -68.25 44.18
N ARG A 787 -24.42 -67.52 45.12
CA ARG A 787 -23.62 -68.05 46.23
C ARG A 787 -23.90 -67.27 47.52
N PRO A 788 -23.63 -67.86 48.69
CA PRO A 788 -23.52 -67.10 49.93
C PRO A 788 -22.29 -66.18 49.92
N LEU A 789 -22.41 -65.04 50.59
CA LEU A 789 -21.31 -64.10 50.80
C LEU A 789 -20.26 -64.71 51.74
N THR A 790 -19.07 -64.97 51.21
CA THR A 790 -18.01 -65.70 51.92
C THR A 790 -17.38 -64.95 53.10
N GLY A 791 -17.67 -63.64 53.26
CA GLY A 791 -17.16 -62.80 54.34
C GLY A 791 -18.03 -62.76 55.60
N THR A 792 -19.23 -63.33 55.56
CA THR A 792 -20.20 -63.22 56.65
C THR A 792 -19.84 -64.11 57.84
N ALA A 793 -20.37 -63.78 59.01
CA ALA A 793 -20.16 -64.59 60.21
C ALA A 793 -20.75 -66.00 60.08
N SER A 794 -21.93 -66.11 59.44
CA SER A 794 -22.60 -67.39 59.19
C SER A 794 -21.83 -68.28 58.23
N TRP A 795 -21.26 -67.73 57.16
CA TRP A 795 -20.38 -68.49 56.28
C TRP A 795 -19.12 -68.94 57.00
N ARG A 796 -18.46 -68.06 57.77
CA ARG A 796 -17.25 -68.41 58.51
C ARG A 796 -17.49 -69.53 59.53
N GLU A 797 -18.59 -69.46 60.28
CA GLU A 797 -19.02 -70.50 61.23
C GLU A 797 -19.31 -71.83 60.53
N LEU A 798 -19.92 -71.80 59.35
CA LEU A 798 -20.19 -73.01 58.56
C LEU A 798 -18.90 -73.69 58.08
N THR A 799 -17.89 -72.89 57.73
CA THR A 799 -16.63 -73.38 57.13
C THR A 799 -15.51 -73.70 58.11
N SER A 800 -15.69 -73.37 59.39
CA SER A 800 -14.77 -73.70 60.49
C SER A 800 -15.07 -75.08 61.05
#